data_AF-A0A9D8N9N0-F1
#
_entry.id   AF-A0A9D8N9N0-F1
#
_cell.length_a   1.000
_cell.length_b   1.000
_cell.length_c   1.000
_cell.angle_alpha   90.00
_cell.angle_beta   90.00
_cell.angle_gamma   90.00
#
_symmetry.space_group_name_H-M   'P 1'
#
loop_
_entity.id
_entity.type
_entity.pdbx_description
1 polymer ?
#
loop_
_entity_poly.entity_id
_entity_poly.type
_entity_poly.pdbx_seq_one_letter_code
_entity_poly.pdbx_strand_id
1 'polypeptide(L)'
;MFKRFFLLALLSNILPFGKAWLGCHADTPLTIEGTITKDICKQNTSSTYVTFSTPLRMVEGSNLILKTARYTYITSTVTGEGRIDIYSGGERTYIGDKDKKSPDWSKFKGDVHIWPYKNLSASNGFYGLMWMHNGKTFNPDAAFKDMAEGKANSTLATSKVTLHKGATMAAESGTRGIRIGHLDTEEGSQIYGYAKAKSGNSSYYVLGYSDNDAVLAGRISPVDDNMDTQVGLVKEGLGTYRITGNKNIINGGIRVLGGRVLINNDAIEAKAKKLTGGTGTTNAVGLNIMKDAIGGGTGNIASTTNVYGILQPGDDGIGTLTFANYAKNQDVTLILRPTARIDCEIASVESYDKVEVAGSVSYYNIDQDFSVSEQKPRLRIQLTKDADLHEGDEFVLLTAKSKTAYQDVAWDFNIIYPKAYSWKVEQQLTDDGFKVVARVTSLSYSGQGDVEDKEEEQTSEEYVLPDLAEEKQDVTPLRKYAEKEGAFIGTCVPVWKINVDNDNESRSALIAKEYNMVVCENEMKFDAVEPNQGSFSYNDGDRLVNFAKRHKMRVRGHTLAWHSQVPSWLTSDGTKNTKNYTREQLLNILHNHIKNVVTHWKGKVAEWDVANEVLSDNQQTIYSNPNGYDLRPSVWATGIGEDFLDSAFVWAHKYDPDAILILNDYGVEAKGWGKSEALYNLAMRLRNSNIPIHGVGLQAHMDAGFNYAAAIDANIARFKDAGFECRITELDLGIDDKSEDNLQKQALGFYSLAHIAMKHDNCKSLMIWGLSDDLTWRTGRNPLLFNSNLTKKPAYWGVHAALRESVNVGETGITPPTLTPNLSMLNTYNLLGQRVKVLEKGKIYIVNGKKYIH
;
A
#
# COMPACT_ATOMS: atom_id res chain seq x y z
N MET A 1 -9.36 77.55 10.93
CA MET A 1 -10.54 78.40 11.24
C MET A 1 -11.80 77.71 10.74
N PHE A 2 -12.70 77.35 11.65
CA PHE A 2 -14.18 77.31 11.55
C PHE A 2 -14.82 77.10 10.16
N LYS A 3 -15.73 76.13 9.92
CA LYS A 3 -17.02 75.80 10.60
C LYS A 3 -17.40 74.34 10.18
N ARG A 4 -17.78 73.36 11.02
CA ARG A 4 -18.96 73.17 11.92
C ARG A 4 -20.29 73.45 11.19
N PHE A 5 -21.31 72.59 11.12
CA PHE A 5 -21.76 71.53 12.02
C PHE A 5 -22.75 70.59 11.29
N PHE A 6 -22.85 69.38 11.84
CA PHE A 6 -23.80 68.27 11.62
C PHE A 6 -25.27 68.59 11.95
N LEU A 7 -26.14 67.57 11.70
CA LEU A 7 -27.55 67.33 12.13
C LEU A 7 -28.64 67.83 11.15
N LEU A 8 -29.70 67.10 10.74
CA LEU A 8 -30.38 65.84 11.12
C LEU A 8 -31.13 65.28 9.89
N ALA A 9 -31.01 63.97 9.64
CA ALA A 9 -32.13 63.01 9.59
C ALA A 9 -33.56 63.55 9.41
N LEU A 10 -34.12 63.42 8.21
CA LEU A 10 -35.54 63.15 7.92
C LEU A 10 -35.73 63.18 6.40
N LEU A 11 -35.95 62.01 5.78
CA LEU A 11 -36.89 61.76 4.66
C LEU A 11 -36.57 60.40 4.02
N SER A 12 -37.25 59.41 4.54
CA SER A 12 -37.56 58.15 3.88
C SER A 12 -38.49 58.36 2.66
N ASN A 13 -38.30 57.52 1.65
CA ASN A 13 -39.19 57.18 0.52
C ASN A 13 -39.13 58.09 -0.72
N ILE A 14 -38.52 57.57 -1.80
CA ILE A 14 -39.12 57.26 -3.12
C ILE A 14 -38.07 56.41 -3.92
N LEU A 15 -38.57 55.38 -4.62
CA LEU A 15 -37.90 54.25 -5.30
C LEU A 15 -37.00 54.63 -6.53
N PRO A 16 -36.47 53.69 -7.37
CA PRO A 16 -35.24 52.90 -7.15
C PRO A 16 -34.35 52.84 -8.43
N PHE A 17 -33.04 53.13 -8.41
CA PHE A 17 -32.18 52.70 -9.53
C PHE A 17 -30.74 52.43 -9.07
N GLY A 18 -30.16 51.41 -9.70
CA GLY A 18 -29.04 50.62 -9.22
C GLY A 18 -27.77 51.39 -8.88
N LYS A 19 -27.01 50.81 -7.95
CA LYS A 19 -25.56 51.00 -7.88
C LYS A 19 -24.87 49.66 -7.77
N ALA A 20 -24.23 49.33 -8.89
CA ALA A 20 -22.91 48.74 -9.03
C ALA A 20 -22.31 48.07 -7.78
N TRP A 21 -22.13 46.76 -7.94
CA TRP A 21 -20.99 45.99 -7.45
C TRP A 21 -19.74 46.85 -7.20
N LEU A 22 -19.33 46.94 -5.93
CA LEU A 22 -17.94 47.08 -5.55
C LEU A 22 -17.50 45.75 -4.93
N GLY A 23 -16.43 45.18 -5.48
CA GLY A 23 -15.93 43.86 -5.18
C GLY A 23 -15.64 43.66 -3.70
N CYS A 24 -16.25 42.63 -3.13
CA CYS A 24 -15.83 42.05 -1.86
C CYS A 24 -14.90 40.88 -2.19
N HIS A 25 -13.76 40.84 -1.50
CA HIS A 25 -12.71 39.83 -1.63
C HIS A 25 -13.25 38.40 -1.66
N ALA A 26 -12.72 37.59 -2.58
CA ALA A 26 -13.08 36.19 -2.77
C ALA A 26 -12.48 35.23 -1.71
N ASP A 27 -11.86 35.74 -0.64
CA ASP A 27 -11.02 34.94 0.27
C ASP A 27 -11.55 34.81 1.70
N THR A 28 -12.71 35.41 2.05
CA THR A 28 -13.27 35.26 3.40
C THR A 28 -14.25 34.09 3.44
N PRO A 29 -14.01 33.04 4.24
CA PRO A 29 -14.92 31.91 4.34
C PRO A 29 -16.28 32.31 4.93
N LEU A 30 -17.35 31.73 4.39
CA LEU A 30 -18.68 31.83 4.96
C LEU A 30 -18.69 31.10 6.31
N THR A 31 -18.86 31.86 7.39
CA THR A 31 -18.97 31.29 8.73
C THR A 31 -20.40 30.78 8.95
N ILE A 32 -20.54 29.52 9.35
CA ILE A 32 -21.82 28.88 9.67
C ILE A 32 -22.00 28.91 11.18
N GLU A 33 -23.01 29.67 11.63
CA GLU A 33 -23.45 29.76 13.02
C GLU A 33 -24.91 29.28 13.10
N GLY A 34 -25.23 28.45 14.09
CA GLY A 34 -26.55 27.82 14.19
C GLY A 34 -26.85 26.88 13.01
N THR A 35 -28.12 26.73 12.64
CA THR A 35 -28.54 25.88 11.51
C THR A 35 -28.80 26.71 10.26
N ILE A 36 -28.08 26.42 9.17
CA ILE A 36 -28.24 27.08 7.87
C ILE A 36 -28.62 26.04 6.82
N THR A 37 -29.66 26.32 6.03
CA THR A 37 -29.99 25.52 4.84
C THR A 37 -29.50 26.20 3.58
N LYS A 38 -28.74 25.47 2.76
CA LYS A 38 -28.37 25.83 1.39
C LYS A 38 -28.98 24.82 0.43
N ASP A 39 -30.08 25.23 -0.18
CA ASP A 39 -30.69 24.51 -1.28
C ASP A 39 -30.08 25.00 -2.59
N ILE A 40 -29.19 24.18 -3.16
CA ILE A 40 -28.55 24.46 -4.45
C ILE A 40 -29.17 23.62 -5.58
N CYS A 41 -30.28 22.94 -5.30
CA CYS A 41 -31.02 22.19 -6.31
C CYS A 41 -31.81 23.15 -7.21
N LYS A 42 -31.16 23.63 -8.28
CA LYS A 42 -31.82 24.53 -9.26
C LYS A 42 -32.72 23.77 -10.25
N GLN A 43 -32.23 22.63 -10.78
CA GLN A 43 -32.93 21.74 -11.71
C GLN A 43 -32.31 20.33 -11.61
N ASN A 44 -33.11 19.28 -11.83
CA ASN A 44 -32.64 17.89 -11.76
C ASN A 44 -32.51 17.23 -13.15
N THR A 45 -31.84 17.91 -14.07
CA THR A 45 -31.64 17.48 -15.47
C THR A 45 -30.20 17.03 -15.72
N SER A 46 -29.97 16.21 -16.75
CA SER A 46 -28.63 15.72 -17.12
C SER A 46 -27.71 16.76 -17.76
N SER A 47 -28.22 17.96 -18.02
CA SER A 47 -27.52 19.02 -18.76
C SER A 47 -27.03 20.18 -17.88
N THR A 48 -27.34 20.19 -16.58
CA THR A 48 -27.01 21.32 -15.69
C THR A 48 -26.19 20.85 -14.50
N TYR A 49 -24.88 21.05 -14.55
CA TYR A 49 -23.99 20.83 -13.41
C TYR A 49 -24.00 22.06 -12.50
N VAL A 50 -24.10 21.81 -11.19
CA VAL A 50 -24.01 22.85 -10.16
C VAL A 50 -22.72 22.68 -9.38
N THR A 51 -21.90 23.72 -9.29
CA THR A 51 -20.70 23.72 -8.45
C THR A 51 -20.94 24.54 -7.20
N PHE A 52 -20.69 23.95 -6.03
CA PHE A 52 -20.70 24.62 -4.73
C PHE A 52 -19.27 24.73 -4.20
N SER A 53 -18.69 25.93 -4.36
CA SER A 53 -17.28 26.23 -4.09
C SER A 53 -17.06 27.28 -2.99
N THR A 54 -18.11 27.65 -2.26
CA THR A 54 -18.01 28.68 -1.21
C THR A 54 -17.17 28.15 -0.05
N PRO A 55 -16.01 28.73 0.29
CA PRO A 55 -15.23 28.31 1.44
C PRO A 55 -16.05 28.42 2.73
N LEU A 56 -16.00 27.41 3.60
CA LEU A 56 -16.82 27.31 4.81
C LEU A 56 -15.96 27.27 6.08
N ARG A 57 -16.42 27.97 7.10
CA ARG A 57 -15.95 27.83 8.48
C ARG A 57 -17.13 27.42 9.37
N MET A 58 -17.10 26.18 9.85
CA MET A 58 -18.12 25.63 10.74
C MET A 58 -17.78 26.01 12.19
N VAL A 59 -18.72 26.62 12.90
CA VAL A 59 -18.60 26.90 14.34
C VAL A 59 -19.14 25.71 15.12
N GLU A 60 -18.53 25.38 16.26
CA GLU A 60 -19.01 24.30 17.13
C GLU A 60 -20.52 24.39 17.39
N GLY A 61 -21.22 23.26 17.30
CA GLY A 61 -22.68 23.19 17.46
C GLY A 61 -23.50 23.71 16.27
N SER A 62 -22.86 24.20 15.20
CA SER A 62 -23.56 24.61 13.98
C SER A 62 -23.96 23.41 13.10
N ASN A 63 -24.95 23.63 12.22
CA ASN A 63 -25.39 22.65 11.23
C ASN A 63 -25.59 23.30 9.85
N LEU A 64 -24.93 22.77 8.82
CA LEU A 64 -25.20 23.10 7.43
C LEU A 64 -26.02 22.00 6.76
N ILE A 65 -27.24 22.32 6.37
CA ILE A 65 -28.09 21.46 5.53
C ILE A 65 -27.85 21.83 4.06
N LEU A 66 -27.17 20.96 3.32
CA LEU A 66 -26.88 21.13 1.89
C LEU A 66 -27.77 20.21 1.05
N LYS A 67 -28.68 20.78 0.26
CA LYS A 67 -29.52 20.02 -0.68
C LYS A 67 -28.96 20.14 -2.10
N THR A 68 -28.61 19.02 -2.70
CA THR A 68 -27.94 18.98 -4.00
C THR A 68 -28.88 18.53 -5.13
N ALA A 69 -28.59 18.96 -6.35
CA ALA A 69 -29.16 18.34 -7.55
C ALA A 69 -28.39 17.05 -7.89
N ARG A 70 -28.93 16.20 -8.79
CA ARG A 70 -28.25 14.98 -9.27
C ARG A 70 -26.84 15.24 -9.75
N TYR A 71 -26.55 16.35 -10.44
CA TYR A 71 -25.24 16.67 -10.99
C TYR A 71 -24.62 17.84 -10.23
N THR A 72 -23.99 17.56 -9.09
CA THR A 72 -23.43 18.59 -8.20
C THR A 72 -21.97 18.32 -7.89
N TYR A 73 -21.10 19.33 -7.98
CA TYR A 73 -19.72 19.29 -7.51
C TYR A 73 -19.58 20.10 -6.22
N ILE A 74 -19.29 19.43 -5.11
CA ILE A 74 -18.95 20.07 -3.83
C ILE A 74 -17.43 20.24 -3.80
N THR A 75 -16.98 21.47 -4.04
CA THR A 75 -15.55 21.84 -4.12
C THR A 75 -15.12 22.79 -3.00
N SER A 76 -16.05 23.10 -2.09
CA SER A 76 -15.83 24.01 -0.98
C SER A 76 -14.75 23.48 -0.04
N THR A 77 -13.81 24.33 0.35
CA THR A 77 -12.93 24.06 1.50
C THR A 77 -13.75 24.19 2.78
N VAL A 78 -13.47 23.33 3.75
CA VAL A 78 -14.21 23.31 5.03
C VAL A 78 -13.22 23.26 6.19
N THR A 79 -13.48 24.10 7.19
CA THR A 79 -12.70 24.18 8.43
C THR A 79 -13.61 24.23 9.65
N GLY A 80 -13.08 23.90 10.82
CA GLY A 80 -13.78 24.00 12.10
C GLY A 80 -14.46 22.69 12.51
N GLU A 81 -15.55 22.81 13.25
CA GLU A 81 -16.29 21.69 13.86
C GLU A 81 -17.79 22.00 13.85
N GLY A 82 -18.64 20.97 13.82
CA GLY A 82 -20.08 21.12 13.60
C GLY A 82 -20.62 20.00 12.71
N ARG A 83 -21.85 20.15 12.20
CA ARG A 83 -22.54 19.13 11.40
C ARG A 83 -22.79 19.61 9.96
N ILE A 84 -22.64 18.72 8.99
CA ILE A 84 -23.01 18.93 7.59
C ILE A 84 -23.96 17.82 7.17
N ASP A 85 -25.24 18.15 6.96
CA ASP A 85 -26.24 17.26 6.38
C ASP A 85 -26.29 17.42 4.86
N ILE A 86 -25.79 16.43 4.12
CA ILE A 86 -25.84 16.40 2.65
C ILE A 86 -27.03 15.58 2.18
N TYR A 87 -28.05 16.26 1.66
CA TYR A 87 -29.19 15.65 1.00
C TYR A 87 -28.88 15.48 -0.49
N SER A 88 -28.45 14.27 -0.87
CA SER A 88 -27.97 13.97 -2.22
C SER A 88 -29.11 13.75 -3.22
N GLY A 89 -29.15 14.57 -4.27
CA GLY A 89 -30.16 14.54 -5.32
C GLY A 89 -30.05 13.40 -6.35
N GLY A 90 -29.04 12.52 -6.27
CA GLY A 90 -28.89 11.36 -7.18
C GLY A 90 -27.47 10.80 -7.25
N GLU A 91 -27.20 9.93 -8.22
CA GLU A 91 -25.96 9.15 -8.31
C GLU A 91 -24.73 9.94 -8.81
N ARG A 92 -24.82 11.27 -8.87
CA ARG A 92 -23.77 12.17 -9.37
C ARG A 92 -23.61 13.44 -8.51
N THR A 93 -23.91 13.32 -7.21
CA THR A 93 -23.47 14.31 -6.23
C THR A 93 -22.02 13.99 -5.88
N TYR A 94 -21.09 14.76 -6.44
CA TYR A 94 -19.66 14.58 -6.28
C TYR A 94 -19.14 15.41 -5.11
N ILE A 95 -18.24 14.83 -4.33
CA ILE A 95 -17.34 15.57 -3.46
C ILE A 95 -15.97 15.68 -4.15
N GLY A 96 -15.70 16.87 -4.69
CA GLY A 96 -14.61 17.16 -5.61
C GLY A 96 -15.08 17.85 -6.88
N ASP A 97 -14.16 18.00 -7.84
CA ASP A 97 -14.38 18.68 -9.11
C ASP A 97 -14.37 17.74 -10.32
N LYS A 98 -14.64 18.31 -11.49
CA LYS A 98 -14.64 17.61 -12.80
C LYS A 98 -13.27 17.05 -13.20
N ASP A 99 -12.19 17.58 -12.63
CA ASP A 99 -10.81 17.17 -12.86
C ASP A 99 -10.37 16.13 -11.81
N LYS A 100 -11.35 15.59 -11.06
CA LYS A 100 -11.23 14.57 -10.02
C LYS A 100 -10.47 15.03 -8.78
N LYS A 101 -10.27 16.33 -8.59
CA LYS A 101 -9.62 16.83 -7.37
C LYS A 101 -10.61 16.81 -6.22
N SER A 102 -10.18 16.27 -5.09
CA SER A 102 -10.94 16.28 -3.84
C SER A 102 -10.82 17.63 -3.13
N PRO A 103 -11.86 18.11 -2.41
CA PRO A 103 -11.77 19.36 -1.67
C PRO A 103 -10.93 19.19 -0.39
N ASP A 104 -10.34 20.29 0.09
CA ASP A 104 -9.55 20.29 1.33
C ASP A 104 -10.44 20.51 2.55
N TRP A 105 -10.61 19.42 3.30
CA TRP A 105 -11.36 19.36 4.56
C TRP A 105 -10.45 18.89 5.71
N SER A 106 -9.12 18.93 5.52
CA SER A 106 -8.13 18.47 6.52
C SER A 106 -8.22 19.19 7.87
N LYS A 107 -8.82 20.38 7.89
CA LYS A 107 -9.05 21.21 9.08
C LYS A 107 -10.49 21.15 9.59
N PHE A 108 -11.31 20.25 9.07
CA PHE A 108 -12.67 20.00 9.54
C PHE A 108 -12.71 18.71 10.38
N LYS A 109 -13.25 18.79 11.59
CA LYS A 109 -13.34 17.67 12.55
C LYS A 109 -14.78 17.36 12.98
N GLY A 110 -15.76 17.73 12.14
CA GLY A 110 -17.17 17.59 12.46
C GLY A 110 -17.84 16.35 11.87
N ASP A 111 -19.17 16.33 12.02
CA ASP A 111 -20.05 15.27 11.57
C ASP A 111 -20.54 15.52 10.13
N VAL A 112 -20.54 14.49 9.31
CA VAL A 112 -21.06 14.51 7.94
C VAL A 112 -22.14 13.46 7.81
N HIS A 113 -23.36 13.90 7.56
CA HIS A 113 -24.52 13.03 7.40
C HIS A 113 -24.93 12.99 5.93
N ILE A 114 -25.11 11.79 5.38
CA ILE A 114 -25.47 11.61 3.97
C ILE A 114 -26.88 11.05 3.90
N TRP A 115 -27.79 11.85 3.35
CA TRP A 115 -29.21 11.54 3.21
C TRP A 115 -29.62 11.37 1.75
N PRO A 116 -30.57 10.49 1.43
CA PRO A 116 -31.14 10.42 0.10
C PRO A 116 -32.17 11.54 -0.13
N TYR A 117 -32.02 12.34 -1.19
CA TYR A 117 -32.98 13.39 -1.54
C TYR A 117 -33.92 12.95 -2.68
N LYS A 118 -34.84 12.04 -2.36
CA LYS A 118 -35.72 11.36 -3.34
C LYS A 118 -36.81 12.25 -3.97
N ASN A 119 -37.12 13.40 -3.37
CA ASN A 119 -38.23 14.25 -3.81
C ASN A 119 -37.96 14.99 -5.14
N LEU A 120 -36.77 14.85 -5.73
CA LEU A 120 -36.35 15.59 -6.92
C LEU A 120 -36.50 14.83 -8.25
N SER A 121 -36.54 13.50 -8.25
CA SER A 121 -36.71 12.64 -9.43
C SER A 121 -36.95 11.21 -8.97
N ALA A 122 -37.73 10.41 -9.70
CA ALA A 122 -37.96 9.00 -9.37
C ALA A 122 -37.01 8.03 -10.13
N SER A 123 -36.15 8.53 -11.03
CA SER A 123 -35.41 7.72 -12.02
C SER A 123 -33.88 7.74 -11.87
N ASN A 124 -33.37 7.90 -10.66
CA ASN A 124 -31.92 7.85 -10.38
C ASN A 124 -31.49 6.45 -9.96
N GLY A 125 -30.26 6.07 -10.30
CA GLY A 125 -29.71 4.75 -9.96
C GLY A 125 -29.56 4.56 -8.44
N PHE A 126 -29.02 5.57 -7.77
CA PHE A 126 -28.97 5.68 -6.31
C PHE A 126 -28.98 7.14 -5.87
N TYR A 127 -29.08 7.39 -4.56
CA TYR A 127 -28.97 8.73 -3.97
C TYR A 127 -27.83 8.71 -2.97
N GLY A 128 -26.81 9.53 -3.19
CA GLY A 128 -25.70 9.61 -2.25
C GLY A 128 -24.45 10.23 -2.85
N LEU A 129 -23.27 9.92 -2.30
CA LEU A 129 -22.03 10.60 -2.66
C LEU A 129 -21.17 9.78 -3.61
N MET A 130 -20.69 10.48 -4.63
CA MET A 130 -19.62 10.02 -5.50
C MET A 130 -18.31 10.65 -5.07
N TRP A 131 -17.36 9.82 -4.65
CA TRP A 131 -16.03 10.25 -4.25
C TRP A 131 -15.17 10.50 -5.48
N MET A 132 -14.77 11.75 -5.67
CA MET A 132 -13.68 12.05 -6.60
C MET A 132 -12.35 11.67 -5.96
N HIS A 133 -11.38 11.31 -6.77
CA HIS A 133 -10.10 10.81 -6.31
C HIS A 133 -8.95 11.49 -7.07
N ASN A 134 -7.80 11.62 -6.42
CA ASN A 134 -6.61 12.33 -6.93
C ASN A 134 -5.86 11.69 -8.13
N GLY A 135 -6.50 10.83 -8.91
CA GLY A 135 -5.88 10.14 -10.05
C GLY A 135 -5.07 8.89 -9.71
N LYS A 136 -4.62 8.71 -8.46
CA LYS A 136 -3.66 7.66 -8.10
C LYS A 136 -4.33 6.29 -7.87
N THR A 137 -3.59 5.23 -8.19
CA THR A 137 -3.98 3.84 -7.92
C THR A 137 -3.64 3.48 -6.48
N PHE A 138 -4.60 2.86 -5.77
CA PHE A 138 -4.43 2.41 -4.39
C PHE A 138 -4.26 0.90 -4.32
N ASN A 139 -3.22 0.44 -3.61
CA ASN A 139 -2.94 -0.94 -3.30
C ASN A 139 -3.34 -1.23 -1.84
N PRO A 140 -4.37 -2.04 -1.58
CA PRO A 140 -4.80 -2.37 -0.23
C PRO A 140 -3.78 -3.22 0.56
N ASP A 141 -2.91 -3.95 -0.12
CA ASP A 141 -1.88 -4.79 0.53
C ASP A 141 -0.64 -3.98 0.92
N ALA A 142 -0.52 -2.75 0.40
CA ALA A 142 0.47 -1.76 0.81
C ALA A 142 -0.20 -0.52 1.41
N ALA A 143 -1.36 -0.67 2.06
CA ALA A 143 -2.21 0.45 2.44
C ALA A 143 -1.51 1.53 3.28
N PHE A 144 -0.64 1.17 4.23
CA PHE A 144 0.13 2.15 5.01
C PHE A 144 1.02 3.02 4.13
N LYS A 145 1.78 2.40 3.22
CA LYS A 145 2.61 3.09 2.23
C LYS A 145 1.74 3.99 1.35
N ASP A 146 0.67 3.44 0.80
CA ASP A 146 -0.16 4.15 -0.15
C ASP A 146 -0.92 5.32 0.48
N MET A 147 -1.30 5.23 1.75
CA MET A 147 -1.82 6.37 2.51
C MET A 147 -0.76 7.46 2.72
N ALA A 148 0.46 7.09 3.10
CA ALA A 148 1.57 8.03 3.30
C ALA A 148 1.95 8.75 1.99
N GLU A 149 1.88 8.06 0.85
CA GLU A 149 2.11 8.62 -0.50
C GLU A 149 0.90 9.42 -1.03
N GLY A 150 -0.13 9.60 -0.20
CA GLY A 150 -1.35 10.31 -0.54
C GLY A 150 -2.07 9.68 -1.73
N LYS A 151 -2.12 8.36 -1.84
CA LYS A 151 -2.89 7.61 -2.85
C LYS A 151 -4.33 7.31 -2.41
N ALA A 152 -4.66 7.58 -1.14
CA ALA A 152 -6.02 7.58 -0.63
C ALA A 152 -6.57 9.01 -0.53
N ASN A 153 -7.82 9.21 -0.96
CA ASN A 153 -8.54 10.46 -0.70
C ASN A 153 -8.74 10.61 0.81
N SER A 154 -8.22 11.70 1.39
CA SER A 154 -8.26 11.97 2.83
C SER A 154 -9.20 13.12 3.22
N THR A 155 -10.11 13.55 2.34
CA THR A 155 -11.09 14.61 2.62
C THR A 155 -11.90 14.35 3.89
N LEU A 156 -12.26 13.09 4.18
CA LEU A 156 -12.99 12.72 5.39
C LEU A 156 -12.14 12.03 6.45
N ALA A 157 -10.81 12.05 6.32
CA ALA A 157 -9.95 11.31 7.23
C ALA A 157 -10.18 11.73 8.69
N THR A 158 -10.52 12.99 8.95
CA THR A 158 -10.75 13.53 10.30
C THR A 158 -12.22 13.67 10.70
N SER A 159 -13.16 13.22 9.86
CA SER A 159 -14.60 13.43 10.08
C SER A 159 -15.29 12.16 10.57
N LYS A 160 -16.38 12.34 11.31
CA LYS A 160 -17.38 11.30 11.53
C LYS A 160 -18.42 11.35 10.44
N VAL A 161 -18.67 10.22 9.80
CA VAL A 161 -19.61 10.10 8.69
C VAL A 161 -20.70 9.12 9.04
N THR A 162 -21.95 9.53 8.83
CA THR A 162 -23.13 8.68 8.97
C THR A 162 -23.81 8.53 7.60
N LEU A 163 -23.88 7.31 7.10
CA LEU A 163 -24.61 6.98 5.88
C LEU A 163 -26.02 6.49 6.23
N HIS A 164 -27.02 7.33 5.99
CA HIS A 164 -28.39 7.04 6.37
C HIS A 164 -29.07 6.04 5.43
N LYS A 165 -30.16 5.45 5.91
CA LYS A 165 -30.98 4.49 5.17
C LYS A 165 -31.37 5.02 3.79
N GLY A 166 -31.10 4.21 2.76
CA GLY A 166 -31.39 4.54 1.36
C GLY A 166 -30.38 5.48 0.71
N ALA A 167 -29.34 5.91 1.43
CA ALA A 167 -28.20 6.60 0.86
C ALA A 167 -27.11 5.61 0.39
N THR A 168 -26.28 6.05 -0.56
CA THR A 168 -25.19 5.24 -1.12
C THR A 168 -23.87 6.00 -1.21
N MET A 169 -22.75 5.33 -0.99
CA MET A 169 -21.41 5.87 -1.27
C MET A 169 -20.73 5.04 -2.35
N ALA A 170 -20.04 5.69 -3.29
CA ALA A 170 -19.32 5.03 -4.38
C ALA A 170 -18.14 5.87 -4.89
N ALA A 171 -17.16 5.24 -5.54
CA ALA A 171 -16.09 5.95 -6.27
C ALA A 171 -16.44 6.17 -7.75
N GLU A 172 -15.82 7.18 -8.37
CA GLU A 172 -16.12 7.61 -9.75
C GLU A 172 -15.40 6.84 -10.87
N SER A 173 -14.20 6.29 -10.63
CA SER A 173 -13.52 5.31 -11.52
C SER A 173 -12.19 4.84 -10.94
N GLY A 174 -11.67 3.73 -11.48
CA GLY A 174 -10.35 3.14 -11.24
C GLY A 174 -10.18 2.40 -9.92
N THR A 175 -8.94 2.14 -9.55
CA THR A 175 -8.59 1.43 -8.30
C THR A 175 -8.24 2.43 -7.21
N ARG A 176 -9.09 2.66 -6.21
CA ARG A 176 -9.05 3.86 -5.34
C ARG A 176 -9.11 3.57 -3.86
N GLY A 177 -8.42 4.38 -3.07
CA GLY A 177 -8.53 4.41 -1.60
C GLY A 177 -9.34 5.62 -1.15
N ILE A 178 -10.31 5.43 -0.25
CA ILE A 178 -11.10 6.49 0.37
C ILE A 178 -10.94 6.37 1.88
N ARG A 179 -10.25 7.32 2.50
CA ARG A 179 -9.94 7.32 3.92
C ARG A 179 -10.96 8.12 4.72
N ILE A 180 -11.53 7.50 5.74
CA ILE A 180 -12.60 8.04 6.58
C ILE A 180 -12.26 7.82 8.06
N GLY A 181 -12.40 8.88 8.86
CA GLY A 181 -12.10 8.84 10.30
C GLY A 181 -12.99 7.88 11.07
N HIS A 182 -14.30 8.06 10.92
CA HIS A 182 -15.33 7.25 11.54
C HIS A 182 -16.47 7.07 10.54
N LEU A 183 -16.92 5.84 10.31
CA LEU A 183 -18.05 5.55 9.42
C LEU A 183 -19.11 4.70 10.10
N ASP A 184 -20.25 5.32 10.40
CA ASP A 184 -21.49 4.62 10.73
C ASP A 184 -22.36 4.46 9.48
N THR A 185 -23.02 3.31 9.34
CA THR A 185 -24.00 3.09 8.29
C THR A 185 -25.26 2.47 8.86
N GLU A 186 -26.42 2.95 8.40
CA GLU A 186 -27.72 2.41 8.79
C GLU A 186 -28.15 1.23 7.89
N GLU A 187 -29.00 0.35 8.43
CA GLU A 187 -29.63 -0.71 7.65
C GLU A 187 -30.38 -0.14 6.44
N GLY A 188 -30.11 -0.68 5.26
CA GLY A 188 -30.67 -0.19 3.99
C GLY A 188 -29.90 0.95 3.33
N SER A 189 -28.78 1.39 3.90
CA SER A 189 -27.75 2.14 3.17
C SER A 189 -26.86 1.18 2.35
N GLN A 190 -26.09 1.72 1.39
CA GLN A 190 -25.19 0.92 0.55
C GLN A 190 -23.80 1.55 0.38
N ILE A 191 -22.77 0.72 0.41
CA ILE A 191 -21.40 1.08 0.04
C ILE A 191 -21.03 0.28 -1.21
N TYR A 192 -20.69 1.00 -2.28
CA TYR A 192 -20.18 0.43 -3.52
C TYR A 192 -18.69 0.70 -3.71
N GLY A 193 -18.05 -0.19 -4.48
CA GLY A 193 -16.71 0.04 -4.99
C GLY A 193 -16.70 1.12 -6.07
N TYR A 194 -16.94 0.69 -7.32
CA TYR A 194 -17.18 1.58 -8.45
C TYR A 194 -18.68 1.75 -8.68
N ALA A 195 -19.13 2.97 -9.01
CA ALA A 195 -20.54 3.27 -9.26
C ALA A 195 -21.14 2.67 -10.54
N LYS A 196 -20.35 2.00 -11.38
CA LYS A 196 -20.86 1.29 -12.57
C LYS A 196 -20.29 -0.13 -12.65
N ALA A 197 -21.05 -1.03 -13.25
CA ALA A 197 -20.66 -2.41 -13.48
C ALA A 197 -19.64 -2.52 -14.65
N LYS A 198 -18.44 -1.95 -14.49
CA LYS A 198 -17.36 -1.97 -15.50
C LYS A 198 -16.10 -2.60 -14.93
N SER A 199 -15.63 -3.67 -15.57
CA SER A 199 -14.44 -4.42 -15.17
C SER A 199 -13.20 -3.56 -14.97
N GLY A 200 -12.32 -3.99 -14.05
CA GLY A 200 -11.02 -3.37 -13.79
C GLY A 200 -11.05 -2.16 -12.85
N ASN A 201 -12.15 -1.94 -12.13
CA ASN A 201 -12.24 -0.89 -11.11
C ASN A 201 -12.43 -1.51 -9.72
N SER A 202 -11.63 -1.07 -8.74
CA SER A 202 -11.59 -1.64 -7.40
C SER A 202 -11.47 -0.54 -6.34
N SER A 203 -12.47 -0.34 -5.49
CA SER A 203 -12.37 0.72 -4.46
C SER A 203 -12.27 0.13 -3.06
N TYR A 204 -11.44 0.76 -2.25
CA TYR A 204 -11.13 0.37 -0.89
C TYR A 204 -11.47 1.51 0.06
N TYR A 205 -12.29 1.21 1.06
CA TYR A 205 -12.60 2.15 2.12
C TYR A 205 -11.62 1.91 3.27
N VAL A 206 -10.79 2.89 3.54
CA VAL A 206 -9.88 2.89 4.68
C VAL A 206 -10.58 3.56 5.85
N LEU A 207 -10.81 2.81 6.92
CA LEU A 207 -11.70 3.20 8.01
C LEU A 207 -10.95 3.18 9.35
N GLY A 208 -11.28 4.12 10.23
CA GLY A 208 -10.85 4.07 11.63
C GLY A 208 -9.73 5.03 12.01
N TYR A 209 -9.37 6.00 11.16
CA TYR A 209 -8.34 7.01 11.47
C TYR A 209 -8.62 7.81 12.76
N SER A 210 -9.88 7.89 13.19
CA SER A 210 -10.27 8.60 14.42
C SER A 210 -10.21 7.76 15.70
N ASP A 211 -9.78 6.49 15.62
CA ASP A 211 -9.73 5.52 16.73
C ASP A 211 -11.07 5.22 17.42
N ASN A 212 -12.19 5.68 16.87
CA ASN A 212 -13.52 5.43 17.43
C ASN A 212 -14.14 4.11 16.96
N ASP A 213 -15.00 3.56 17.81
CA ASP A 213 -15.91 2.46 17.46
C ASP A 213 -16.98 2.91 16.45
N ALA A 214 -17.37 2.01 15.55
CA ALA A 214 -18.40 2.29 14.54
C ALA A 214 -19.18 1.04 14.11
N VAL A 215 -20.38 1.24 13.54
CA VAL A 215 -21.25 0.16 13.06
C VAL A 215 -21.50 0.26 11.54
N LEU A 216 -21.18 -0.81 10.84
CA LEU A 216 -21.46 -1.00 9.41
C LEU A 216 -22.71 -1.90 9.22
N ALA A 217 -23.91 -1.32 9.38
CA ALA A 217 -25.18 -2.03 9.17
C ALA A 217 -25.71 -2.00 7.72
N GLY A 218 -25.15 -1.12 6.88
CA GLY A 218 -25.45 -1.06 5.46
C GLY A 218 -24.93 -2.27 4.68
N ARG A 219 -25.38 -2.39 3.43
CA ARG A 219 -24.87 -3.41 2.50
C ARG A 219 -23.58 -2.93 1.84
N ILE A 220 -22.54 -3.76 1.84
CA ILE A 220 -21.28 -3.50 1.13
C ILE A 220 -21.17 -4.49 -0.03
N SER A 221 -21.19 -4.01 -1.27
CA SER A 221 -21.11 -4.88 -2.45
C SER A 221 -20.55 -4.16 -3.69
N PRO A 222 -20.06 -4.87 -4.71
CA PRO A 222 -20.00 -4.31 -6.04
C PRO A 222 -21.37 -3.81 -6.48
N VAL A 223 -21.41 -2.81 -7.35
CA VAL A 223 -22.67 -2.36 -7.95
C VAL A 223 -23.24 -3.49 -8.81
N ASP A 224 -24.55 -3.68 -8.72
CA ASP A 224 -25.29 -4.77 -9.39
C ASP A 224 -24.73 -6.17 -9.11
N ASP A 225 -24.00 -6.34 -8.00
CA ASP A 225 -23.29 -7.56 -7.60
C ASP A 225 -22.28 -8.06 -8.66
N ASN A 226 -21.78 -7.15 -9.52
CA ASN A 226 -20.82 -7.49 -10.55
C ASN A 226 -19.42 -7.80 -9.97
N MET A 227 -19.06 -9.08 -9.98
CA MET A 227 -17.81 -9.61 -9.46
C MET A 227 -16.55 -9.16 -10.26
N ASP A 228 -16.71 -8.55 -11.43
CA ASP A 228 -15.60 -7.96 -12.21
C ASP A 228 -15.12 -6.61 -11.65
N THR A 229 -15.86 -6.06 -10.68
CA THR A 229 -15.46 -4.88 -9.88
C THR A 229 -15.30 -5.27 -8.43
N GLN A 230 -14.37 -4.61 -7.74
CA GLN A 230 -14.11 -4.94 -6.33
C GLN A 230 -14.52 -3.81 -5.40
N VAL A 231 -15.03 -4.20 -4.23
CA VAL A 231 -15.12 -3.36 -3.04
C VAL A 231 -14.42 -4.05 -1.89
N GLY A 232 -13.52 -3.33 -1.21
CA GLY A 232 -12.78 -3.84 -0.07
C GLY A 232 -12.74 -2.86 1.09
N LEU A 233 -12.36 -3.37 2.26
CA LEU A 233 -12.18 -2.58 3.48
C LEU A 233 -10.74 -2.70 3.97
N VAL A 234 -10.19 -1.59 4.46
CA VAL A 234 -8.94 -1.56 5.21
C VAL A 234 -9.23 -0.89 6.55
N LYS A 235 -9.15 -1.62 7.64
CA LYS A 235 -9.34 -1.09 9.00
C LYS A 235 -7.98 -0.69 9.59
N GLU A 236 -7.87 0.57 9.95
CA GLU A 236 -6.73 1.15 10.67
C GLU A 236 -7.18 1.74 12.02
N GLY A 237 -6.24 2.21 12.84
CA GLY A 237 -6.52 2.78 14.15
C GLY A 237 -7.04 1.76 15.17
N LEU A 238 -7.28 2.19 16.40
CA LEU A 238 -7.50 1.32 17.56
C LEU A 238 -8.98 0.94 17.78
N GLY A 239 -9.92 1.68 17.22
CA GLY A 239 -11.36 1.47 17.44
C GLY A 239 -11.91 0.14 16.90
N THR A 240 -13.12 -0.21 17.32
CA THR A 240 -13.85 -1.44 16.96
C THR A 240 -14.90 -1.17 15.89
N TYR A 241 -14.80 -1.87 14.75
CA TYR A 241 -15.80 -1.79 13.69
C TYR A 241 -16.65 -3.05 13.65
N ARG A 242 -17.97 -2.88 13.78
CA ARG A 242 -18.94 -3.99 13.79
C ARG A 242 -19.66 -4.08 12.46
N ILE A 243 -19.53 -5.19 11.75
CA ILE A 243 -20.28 -5.44 10.50
C ILE A 243 -21.50 -6.28 10.83
N THR A 244 -22.70 -5.74 10.62
CA THR A 244 -23.96 -6.39 11.03
C THR A 244 -24.85 -6.79 9.85
N GLY A 245 -24.54 -6.35 8.63
CA GLY A 245 -25.29 -6.70 7.43
C GLY A 245 -25.14 -8.16 7.00
N ASN A 246 -26.25 -8.80 6.58
CA ASN A 246 -26.30 -10.22 6.21
C ASN A 246 -26.11 -10.52 4.71
N LYS A 247 -26.01 -9.47 3.87
CA LYS A 247 -26.03 -9.57 2.40
C LYS A 247 -24.83 -8.91 1.75
N ASN A 248 -23.71 -8.89 2.47
CA ASN A 248 -22.48 -8.27 1.99
C ASN A 248 -21.80 -9.13 0.92
N ILE A 249 -21.05 -8.48 0.03
CA ILE A 249 -20.18 -9.06 -0.99
C ILE A 249 -18.90 -8.23 -0.99
N ILE A 250 -18.03 -8.42 0.00
CA ILE A 250 -16.77 -7.66 0.12
C ILE A 250 -15.69 -8.43 -0.64
N ASN A 251 -15.85 -8.51 -1.97
CA ASN A 251 -15.02 -9.33 -2.84
C ASN A 251 -13.58 -8.80 -3.02
N GLY A 252 -13.35 -7.53 -2.70
CA GLY A 252 -12.01 -6.96 -2.56
C GLY A 252 -11.32 -7.39 -1.26
N GLY A 253 -12.02 -8.03 -0.32
CA GLY A 253 -11.50 -8.48 0.97
C GLY A 253 -11.42 -7.38 2.04
N ILE A 254 -11.26 -7.80 3.29
CA ILE A 254 -11.08 -6.97 4.48
C ILE A 254 -9.64 -7.16 4.99
N ARG A 255 -8.88 -6.06 5.15
CA ARG A 255 -7.59 -6.07 5.87
C ARG A 255 -7.78 -5.35 7.20
N VAL A 256 -7.47 -6.00 8.31
CA VAL A 256 -7.48 -5.39 9.64
C VAL A 256 -6.04 -5.13 10.05
N LEU A 257 -5.57 -3.90 9.85
CA LEU A 257 -4.19 -3.50 10.12
C LEU A 257 -3.98 -3.15 11.60
N GLY A 258 -5.05 -2.72 12.29
CA GLY A 258 -5.03 -2.40 13.71
C GLY A 258 -6.45 -2.29 14.29
N GLY A 259 -6.54 -2.32 15.62
CA GLY A 259 -7.81 -2.30 16.33
C GLY A 259 -8.63 -3.56 16.08
N ARG A 260 -9.96 -3.43 16.03
CA ARG A 260 -10.89 -4.58 15.97
C ARG A 260 -11.85 -4.51 14.79
N VAL A 261 -12.09 -5.64 14.11
CA VAL A 261 -13.25 -5.83 13.22
C VAL A 261 -14.06 -7.03 13.71
N LEU A 262 -15.30 -6.80 14.11
CA LEU A 262 -16.20 -7.83 14.60
C LEU A 262 -17.34 -8.05 13.60
N ILE A 263 -17.50 -9.29 13.17
CA ILE A 263 -18.55 -9.73 12.28
C ILE A 263 -19.73 -10.16 13.16
N ASN A 264 -20.72 -9.28 13.28
CA ASN A 264 -21.88 -9.41 14.18
C ASN A 264 -23.20 -9.41 13.40
N ASN A 265 -23.19 -10.00 12.20
CA ASN A 265 -24.41 -10.24 11.44
C ASN A 265 -25.23 -11.37 12.05
N ASP A 266 -26.54 -11.42 11.77
CA ASP A 266 -27.42 -12.49 12.26
C ASP A 266 -27.12 -13.81 11.53
N ALA A 267 -26.28 -14.65 12.15
CA ALA A 267 -25.85 -15.94 11.62
C ALA A 267 -27.01 -16.94 11.45
N ILE A 268 -28.03 -16.87 12.31
CA ILE A 268 -29.21 -17.74 12.26
C ILE A 268 -30.02 -17.42 11.01
N GLU A 269 -30.30 -16.13 10.78
CA GLU A 269 -30.98 -15.68 9.58
C GLU A 269 -30.15 -15.98 8.32
N ALA A 270 -28.83 -15.73 8.35
CA ALA A 270 -27.94 -16.01 7.23
C ALA A 270 -28.02 -17.49 6.81
N LYS A 271 -28.01 -18.41 7.77
CA LYS A 271 -28.18 -19.84 7.52
C LYS A 271 -29.58 -20.17 6.98
N ALA A 272 -30.63 -19.70 7.66
CA ALA A 272 -32.01 -20.00 7.30
C ALA A 272 -32.39 -19.51 5.89
N LYS A 273 -31.86 -18.35 5.50
CA LYS A 273 -32.16 -17.72 4.20
C LYS A 273 -31.06 -17.90 3.16
N LYS A 274 -30.02 -18.69 3.45
CA LYS A 274 -28.85 -18.92 2.57
C LYS A 274 -28.22 -17.61 2.07
N LEU A 275 -28.00 -16.67 2.98
CA LEU A 275 -27.43 -15.36 2.66
C LEU A 275 -25.90 -15.43 2.58
N THR A 276 -25.31 -14.36 2.05
CA THR A 276 -23.86 -14.23 1.87
C THR A 276 -23.13 -13.83 3.16
N GLY A 277 -23.85 -13.57 4.25
CA GLY A 277 -23.29 -13.30 5.58
C GLY A 277 -22.63 -11.93 5.70
N GLY A 278 -21.79 -11.78 6.74
CA GLY A 278 -21.14 -10.51 7.08
C GLY A 278 -20.05 -10.07 6.10
N THR A 279 -19.33 -11.03 5.50
CA THR A 279 -18.21 -10.74 4.58
C THR A 279 -18.56 -10.94 3.10
N GLY A 280 -19.45 -11.88 2.79
CA GLY A 280 -19.74 -12.27 1.43
C GLY A 280 -18.87 -13.38 0.87
N THR A 281 -19.19 -13.83 -0.34
CA THR A 281 -18.45 -14.91 -1.02
C THR A 281 -17.37 -14.34 -1.94
N THR A 282 -16.14 -14.82 -1.82
CA THR A 282 -15.02 -14.49 -2.71
C THR A 282 -14.20 -15.75 -2.99
N ASN A 283 -13.51 -15.78 -4.14
CA ASN A 283 -12.60 -16.86 -4.51
C ASN A 283 -11.21 -16.70 -3.87
N ALA A 284 -10.95 -15.56 -3.23
CA ALA A 284 -9.70 -15.25 -2.53
C ALA A 284 -9.92 -15.18 -1.00
N VAL A 285 -8.87 -14.86 -0.23
CA VAL A 285 -9.01 -14.59 1.21
C VAL A 285 -9.88 -13.35 1.42
N GLY A 286 -10.98 -13.50 2.17
CA GLY A 286 -11.95 -12.44 2.40
C GLY A 286 -11.73 -11.61 3.67
N LEU A 287 -11.02 -12.14 4.66
CA LEU A 287 -10.64 -11.43 5.88
C LEU A 287 -9.18 -11.74 6.24
N ASN A 288 -8.36 -10.70 6.39
CA ASN A 288 -6.98 -10.77 6.85
C ASN A 288 -6.85 -10.00 8.16
N ILE A 289 -6.49 -10.69 9.24
CA ILE A 289 -6.26 -10.10 10.57
C ILE A 289 -4.74 -10.02 10.77
N MET A 290 -4.18 -8.81 10.71
CA MET A 290 -2.73 -8.61 10.85
C MET A 290 -2.28 -8.78 12.31
N LYS A 291 -0.97 -8.93 12.55
CA LYS A 291 -0.34 -9.26 13.84
C LYS A 291 -0.84 -8.40 15.00
N ASP A 292 -1.02 -7.10 14.76
CA ASP A 292 -1.41 -6.12 15.79
C ASP A 292 -2.93 -5.84 15.80
N ALA A 293 -3.71 -6.72 15.18
CA ALA A 293 -5.15 -6.55 15.02
C ALA A 293 -5.94 -7.72 15.60
N ILE A 294 -7.22 -7.44 15.82
CA ILE A 294 -8.20 -8.42 16.27
C ILE A 294 -9.33 -8.50 15.23
N GLY A 295 -9.67 -9.70 14.82
CA GLY A 295 -10.89 -9.97 14.07
C GLY A 295 -11.75 -10.99 14.81
N GLY A 296 -13.06 -10.95 14.63
CA GLY A 296 -13.90 -11.73 15.53
C GLY A 296 -15.40 -11.53 15.36
N GLY A 297 -16.13 -11.65 16.45
CA GLY A 297 -17.55 -11.35 16.56
C GLY A 297 -18.42 -12.55 16.92
N THR A 298 -19.73 -12.37 16.78
CA THR A 298 -20.76 -13.38 17.10
C THR A 298 -21.56 -13.85 15.87
N GLY A 299 -21.12 -13.46 14.68
CA GLY A 299 -21.85 -13.63 13.43
C GLY A 299 -21.31 -14.74 12.54
N ASN A 300 -21.58 -14.58 11.24
CA ASN A 300 -21.17 -15.53 10.21
C ASN A 300 -20.23 -14.90 9.17
N ILE A 301 -19.07 -15.53 9.01
CA ILE A 301 -18.06 -15.24 8.00
C ILE A 301 -18.19 -16.25 6.86
N ALA A 302 -18.43 -15.78 5.64
CA ALA A 302 -18.70 -16.62 4.46
C ALA A 302 -17.49 -16.79 3.52
N SER A 303 -16.30 -16.35 3.97
CA SER A 303 -15.08 -16.32 3.18
C SER A 303 -13.88 -16.81 3.97
N THR A 304 -12.85 -17.28 3.26
CA THR A 304 -11.59 -17.71 3.88
C THR A 304 -11.00 -16.58 4.72
N THR A 305 -10.57 -16.91 5.94
CA THR A 305 -10.01 -15.97 6.90
C THR A 305 -8.60 -16.34 7.24
N ASN A 306 -7.68 -15.37 7.18
CA ASN A 306 -6.27 -15.53 7.47
C ASN A 306 -5.91 -14.71 8.73
N VAL A 307 -5.33 -15.36 9.72
CA VAL A 307 -5.09 -14.78 11.05
C VAL A 307 -3.60 -14.77 11.36
N TYR A 308 -3.01 -13.59 11.45
CA TYR A 308 -1.68 -13.32 12.03
C TYR A 308 -1.78 -12.83 13.47
N GLY A 309 -2.79 -11.98 13.77
CA GLY A 309 -3.04 -11.44 15.10
C GLY A 309 -3.97 -12.31 15.93
N ILE A 310 -5.06 -11.72 16.42
CA ILE A 310 -6.00 -12.37 17.34
C ILE A 310 -7.34 -12.63 16.66
N LEU A 311 -7.83 -13.86 16.76
CA LEU A 311 -9.21 -14.21 16.49
C LEU A 311 -9.99 -14.25 17.81
N GLN A 312 -11.03 -13.43 17.92
CA GLN A 312 -11.85 -13.29 19.12
C GLN A 312 -13.32 -13.63 18.81
N PRO A 313 -13.81 -14.85 19.06
CA PRO A 313 -15.25 -15.07 19.23
C PRO A 313 -15.82 -14.12 20.29
N GLY A 314 -17.04 -13.63 20.08
CA GLY A 314 -17.66 -12.68 21.01
C GLY A 314 -17.49 -11.21 20.63
N ASP A 315 -18.17 -10.35 21.39
CA ASP A 315 -18.09 -8.88 21.31
C ASP A 315 -18.09 -8.32 22.73
N ASP A 316 -16.91 -8.35 23.37
CA ASP A 316 -16.71 -8.00 24.79
C ASP A 316 -17.57 -8.83 25.75
N GLY A 317 -17.89 -10.05 25.32
CA GLY A 317 -18.60 -11.08 26.05
C GLY A 317 -18.76 -12.32 25.18
N ILE A 318 -19.27 -13.37 25.80
CA ILE A 318 -19.36 -14.71 25.22
C ILE A 318 -20.22 -14.76 23.95
N GLY A 319 -19.72 -15.43 22.92
CA GLY A 319 -20.43 -15.62 21.67
C GLY A 319 -19.95 -16.80 20.84
N THR A 320 -20.67 -17.06 19.74
CA THR A 320 -20.30 -18.07 18.74
C THR A 320 -19.94 -17.39 17.44
N LEU A 321 -18.74 -17.63 16.94
CA LEU A 321 -18.28 -17.16 15.64
C LEU A 321 -18.32 -18.32 14.62
N THR A 322 -19.08 -18.16 13.54
CA THR A 322 -19.28 -19.23 12.56
C THR A 322 -18.66 -18.91 11.21
N PHE A 323 -17.82 -19.80 10.68
CA PHE A 323 -17.25 -19.75 9.34
C PHE A 323 -18.02 -20.71 8.41
N ALA A 324 -18.89 -20.18 7.58
CA ALA A 324 -19.71 -20.97 6.67
C ALA A 324 -20.23 -20.14 5.50
N ASN A 325 -20.15 -20.67 4.27
CA ASN A 325 -20.73 -20.04 3.09
C ASN A 325 -22.09 -20.67 2.78
N TYR A 326 -23.15 -20.14 3.40
CA TYR A 326 -24.51 -20.65 3.22
C TYR A 326 -25.09 -20.39 1.82
N ALA A 327 -24.67 -19.31 1.16
CA ALA A 327 -25.15 -18.94 -0.16
C ALA A 327 -24.71 -19.91 -1.27
N LYS A 328 -23.44 -20.36 -1.23
CA LYS A 328 -22.89 -21.30 -2.23
C LYS A 328 -22.74 -22.74 -1.74
N ASN A 329 -22.97 -23.00 -0.45
CA ASN A 329 -22.73 -24.29 0.19
C ASN A 329 -21.30 -24.79 -0.06
N GLN A 330 -20.32 -23.90 0.15
CA GLN A 330 -18.90 -24.16 -0.06
C GLN A 330 -18.17 -24.16 1.28
N ASP A 331 -17.20 -25.06 1.43
CA ASP A 331 -16.32 -25.10 2.61
C ASP A 331 -15.55 -23.78 2.73
N VAL A 332 -15.47 -23.25 3.95
CA VAL A 332 -14.70 -22.06 4.30
C VAL A 332 -13.51 -22.47 5.15
N THR A 333 -12.34 -21.92 4.85
CA THR A 333 -11.10 -22.23 5.58
C THR A 333 -10.75 -21.10 6.56
N LEU A 334 -10.42 -21.48 7.80
CA LEU A 334 -9.74 -20.64 8.77
C LEU A 334 -8.24 -20.96 8.73
N ILE A 335 -7.43 -20.02 8.25
CA ILE A 335 -5.98 -20.12 8.16
C ILE A 335 -5.35 -19.43 9.37
N LEU A 336 -4.59 -20.19 10.15
CA LEU A 336 -3.83 -19.71 11.30
C LEU A 336 -2.34 -19.64 10.94
N ARG A 337 -1.72 -18.52 11.29
CA ARG A 337 -0.30 -18.23 11.03
C ARG A 337 0.54 -18.44 12.29
N PRO A 338 1.89 -18.40 12.20
CA PRO A 338 2.74 -18.46 13.38
C PRO A 338 2.36 -17.36 14.38
N THR A 339 2.32 -17.71 15.66
CA THR A 339 1.90 -16.84 16.78
C THR A 339 0.45 -16.36 16.79
N ALA A 340 -0.33 -16.60 15.73
CA ALA A 340 -1.75 -16.25 15.69
C ALA A 340 -2.47 -16.83 16.91
N ARG A 341 -3.37 -16.06 17.51
CA ARG A 341 -4.01 -16.44 18.78
C ARG A 341 -5.51 -16.50 18.63
N ILE A 342 -6.14 -17.57 19.11
CA ILE A 342 -7.59 -17.64 19.31
C ILE A 342 -7.86 -17.39 20.79
N ASP A 343 -8.61 -16.34 21.12
CA ASP A 343 -8.95 -15.97 22.49
C ASP A 343 -10.39 -16.40 22.78
N CYS A 344 -10.59 -17.36 23.70
CA CYS A 344 -11.91 -17.86 24.10
C CYS A 344 -12.19 -17.56 25.58
N GLU A 345 -13.27 -16.86 25.87
CA GLU A 345 -13.81 -16.65 27.21
C GLU A 345 -14.72 -17.79 27.66
N ILE A 346 -14.63 -18.12 28.95
CA ILE A 346 -15.46 -19.13 29.61
C ILE A 346 -16.04 -18.51 30.90
N ALA A 347 -17.36 -18.59 31.04
CA ALA A 347 -18.05 -18.28 32.30
C ALA A 347 -18.56 -19.56 32.98
N SER A 348 -19.17 -20.46 32.22
CA SER A 348 -19.72 -21.74 32.71
C SER A 348 -19.89 -22.74 31.56
N VAL A 349 -20.26 -23.98 31.86
CA VAL A 349 -20.56 -25.01 30.82
C VAL A 349 -21.73 -24.64 29.90
N GLU A 350 -22.58 -23.70 30.30
CA GLU A 350 -23.69 -23.19 29.48
C GLU A 350 -23.31 -21.93 28.70
N SER A 351 -22.25 -21.23 29.12
CA SER A 351 -21.85 -19.92 28.59
C SER A 351 -20.33 -19.87 28.41
N TYR A 352 -19.89 -20.10 27.18
CA TYR A 352 -18.49 -20.00 26.75
C TYR A 352 -18.39 -19.74 25.25
N ASP A 353 -17.27 -19.17 24.83
CA ASP A 353 -16.97 -18.86 23.45
C ASP A 353 -16.81 -20.09 22.57
N LYS A 354 -17.30 -20.00 21.33
CA LYS A 354 -17.21 -21.07 20.35
C LYS A 354 -16.75 -20.54 19.00
N VAL A 355 -15.84 -21.25 18.37
CA VAL A 355 -15.49 -21.08 16.97
C VAL A 355 -15.97 -22.30 16.19
N GLU A 356 -16.85 -22.07 15.21
CA GLU A 356 -17.43 -23.14 14.39
C GLU A 356 -17.01 -22.98 12.93
N VAL A 357 -16.24 -23.92 12.40
CA VAL A 357 -15.72 -23.87 11.03
C VAL A 357 -16.38 -24.97 10.19
N ALA A 358 -17.22 -24.60 9.24
CA ALA A 358 -17.89 -25.58 8.36
C ALA A 358 -16.91 -26.29 7.41
N GLY A 359 -15.77 -25.66 7.10
CA GLY A 359 -14.69 -26.25 6.31
C GLY A 359 -13.49 -26.62 7.18
N SER A 360 -12.28 -26.24 6.76
CA SER A 360 -11.04 -26.65 7.40
C SER A 360 -10.44 -25.58 8.32
N VAL A 361 -9.75 -26.01 9.36
CA VAL A 361 -8.75 -25.18 10.03
C VAL A 361 -7.36 -25.57 9.52
N SER A 362 -6.64 -24.61 8.96
CA SER A 362 -5.33 -24.80 8.33
C SER A 362 -4.25 -24.05 9.09
N TYR A 363 -3.07 -24.65 9.26
CA TYR A 363 -1.88 -23.93 9.72
C TYR A 363 -0.88 -23.73 8.59
N TYR A 364 -0.47 -22.48 8.41
CA TYR A 364 0.57 -22.09 7.45
C TYR A 364 1.76 -21.58 8.27
N ASN A 365 2.90 -22.26 8.19
CA ASN A 365 4.11 -21.96 8.99
C ASN A 365 4.89 -20.75 8.48
N ILE A 366 4.19 -19.77 7.92
CA ILE A 366 4.75 -18.57 7.29
C ILE A 366 4.18 -17.35 8.01
N ASP A 367 5.03 -16.54 8.62
CA ASP A 367 4.65 -15.33 9.37
C ASP A 367 4.18 -14.18 8.45
N GLN A 368 3.83 -13.03 9.04
CA GLN A 368 3.34 -11.87 8.30
C GLN A 368 4.40 -11.25 7.39
N ASP A 369 5.67 -11.43 7.74
CA ASP A 369 6.81 -10.99 6.95
C ASP A 369 7.20 -12.06 5.91
N PHE A 370 6.35 -13.09 5.76
CA PHE A 370 6.50 -14.23 4.86
C PHE A 370 7.77 -15.06 5.11
N SER A 371 8.25 -15.06 6.35
CA SER A 371 9.31 -15.97 6.79
C SER A 371 8.72 -17.29 7.25
N VAL A 372 9.41 -18.39 6.95
CA VAL A 372 9.11 -19.67 7.59
C VAL A 372 9.40 -19.55 9.09
N SER A 373 8.48 -20.02 9.93
CA SER A 373 8.59 -19.99 11.38
C SER A 373 8.18 -21.33 11.98
N GLU A 374 8.90 -21.76 13.01
CA GLU A 374 8.55 -22.95 13.80
C GLU A 374 7.47 -22.65 14.86
N GLN A 375 7.11 -21.39 15.05
CA GLN A 375 6.12 -20.99 16.04
C GLN A 375 4.72 -21.45 15.62
N LYS A 376 4.03 -22.08 16.57
CA LYS A 376 2.68 -22.63 16.40
C LYS A 376 1.61 -21.58 16.74
N PRO A 377 0.39 -21.72 16.22
CA PRO A 377 -0.74 -20.91 16.65
C PRO A 377 -1.07 -21.20 18.11
N ARG A 378 -1.66 -20.22 18.77
CA ARG A 378 -1.98 -20.23 20.19
C ARG A 378 -3.48 -20.30 20.39
N LEU A 379 -3.92 -21.01 21.41
CA LEU A 379 -5.32 -20.97 21.88
C LEU A 379 -5.29 -20.56 23.35
N ARG A 380 -5.89 -19.40 23.65
CA ARG A 380 -5.93 -18.83 24.99
C ARG A 380 -7.31 -19.01 25.58
N ILE A 381 -7.35 -19.66 26.74
CA ILE A 381 -8.55 -19.75 27.56
C ILE A 381 -8.53 -18.59 28.54
N GLN A 382 -9.63 -17.84 28.58
CA GLN A 382 -9.85 -16.73 29.49
C GLN A 382 -11.08 -17.00 30.33
N LEU A 383 -11.09 -16.49 31.56
CA LEU A 383 -12.24 -16.61 32.45
C LEU A 383 -12.91 -15.26 32.55
N THR A 384 -14.24 -15.25 32.51
CA THR A 384 -14.98 -14.05 32.93
C THR A 384 -14.74 -13.80 34.41
N LYS A 385 -14.99 -12.58 34.86
CA LYS A 385 -14.80 -12.17 36.26
C LYS A 385 -15.61 -13.02 37.25
N ASP A 386 -16.73 -13.54 36.78
CA ASP A 386 -17.74 -14.31 37.52
C ASP A 386 -17.77 -15.80 37.13
N ALA A 387 -16.70 -16.31 36.52
CA ALA A 387 -16.64 -17.70 36.07
C ALA A 387 -16.85 -18.70 37.23
N ASP A 388 -17.76 -19.65 37.03
CA ASP A 388 -18.16 -20.68 38.00
C ASP A 388 -17.98 -22.06 37.37
N LEU A 389 -16.83 -22.69 37.62
CA LEU A 389 -16.43 -23.94 36.99
C LEU A 389 -16.24 -25.06 38.02
N HIS A 390 -16.61 -26.27 37.62
CA HIS A 390 -16.51 -27.48 38.42
C HIS A 390 -15.52 -28.46 37.79
N GLU A 391 -14.95 -29.34 38.63
CA GLU A 391 -14.11 -30.43 38.13
C GLU A 391 -14.95 -31.36 37.23
N GLY A 392 -14.44 -31.64 36.03
CA GLY A 392 -15.13 -32.42 35.01
C GLY A 392 -15.87 -31.60 33.96
N ASP A 393 -16.01 -30.29 34.14
CA ASP A 393 -16.63 -29.40 33.14
C ASP A 393 -15.88 -29.45 31.81
N GLU A 394 -16.62 -29.54 30.70
CA GLU A 394 -16.09 -29.64 29.33
C GLU A 394 -16.56 -28.49 28.42
N PHE A 395 -15.65 -27.98 27.60
CA PHE A 395 -15.88 -26.85 26.70
C PHE A 395 -15.36 -27.19 25.31
N VAL A 396 -16.24 -27.17 24.30
CA VAL A 396 -15.87 -27.37 22.89
C VAL A 396 -15.57 -26.02 22.26
N LEU A 397 -14.30 -25.61 22.30
CA LEU A 397 -13.87 -24.26 21.94
C LEU A 397 -13.77 -24.02 20.44
N LEU A 398 -13.41 -25.06 19.68
CA LEU A 398 -13.25 -25.02 18.23
C LEU A 398 -13.80 -26.30 17.61
N THR A 399 -14.57 -26.17 16.53
CA THR A 399 -14.96 -27.28 15.65
C THR A 399 -14.58 -26.96 14.21
N ALA A 400 -14.16 -27.97 13.45
CA ALA A 400 -13.92 -27.89 12.02
C ALA A 400 -14.27 -29.21 11.33
N LYS A 401 -14.55 -29.20 10.02
CA LYS A 401 -14.69 -30.43 9.23
C LYS A 401 -13.37 -31.17 9.09
N SER A 402 -12.24 -30.45 9.02
CA SER A 402 -10.91 -31.05 8.96
C SER A 402 -9.83 -30.12 9.54
N LYS A 403 -8.71 -30.72 9.94
CA LYS A 403 -7.47 -30.04 10.31
C LYS A 403 -6.43 -30.31 9.23
N THR A 404 -5.87 -29.26 8.63
CA THR A 404 -4.93 -29.34 7.52
C THR A 404 -3.70 -28.47 7.79
N ALA A 405 -2.66 -28.62 6.98
CA ALA A 405 -1.44 -27.82 7.06
C ALA A 405 -0.93 -27.50 5.67
N TYR A 406 -0.29 -26.35 5.50
CA TYR A 406 0.50 -26.08 4.31
C TYR A 406 1.73 -26.99 4.28
N GLN A 407 2.00 -27.64 3.15
CA GLN A 407 3.11 -28.59 2.97
C GLN A 407 3.14 -29.73 4.01
N ASP A 408 1.99 -30.13 4.52
CA ASP A 408 1.84 -31.25 5.47
C ASP A 408 2.70 -31.13 6.75
N VAL A 409 3.06 -29.91 7.14
CA VAL A 409 3.83 -29.66 8.37
C VAL A 409 3.00 -30.05 9.59
N ALA A 410 3.56 -30.91 10.45
CA ALA A 410 2.92 -31.32 11.69
C ALA A 410 2.75 -30.11 12.63
N TRP A 411 1.52 -29.88 13.11
CA TRP A 411 1.24 -28.76 13.99
C TRP A 411 0.18 -29.09 15.03
N ASP A 412 0.20 -28.31 16.11
CA ASP A 412 -0.70 -28.37 17.25
C ASP A 412 -0.87 -26.94 17.80
N PHE A 413 -1.80 -26.70 18.71
CA PHE A 413 -1.95 -25.43 19.38
C PHE A 413 -1.03 -25.34 20.60
N ASN A 414 -0.36 -24.20 20.76
CA ASN A 414 0.21 -23.82 22.04
C ASN A 414 -0.92 -23.27 22.93
N ILE A 415 -1.28 -24.01 23.99
CA ILE A 415 -2.40 -23.63 24.86
C ILE A 415 -1.93 -22.66 25.95
N ILE A 416 -2.65 -21.56 26.13
CA ILE A 416 -2.46 -20.61 27.23
C ILE A 416 -3.62 -20.78 28.22
N TYR A 417 -3.29 -21.18 29.44
CA TYR A 417 -4.26 -21.51 30.49
C TYR A 417 -4.46 -20.33 31.46
N PRO A 418 -5.70 -20.13 31.97
CA PRO A 418 -5.92 -19.27 33.11
C PRO A 418 -5.42 -19.97 34.38
N LYS A 419 -4.73 -19.22 35.24
CA LYS A 419 -4.08 -19.76 36.44
C LYS A 419 -5.02 -20.00 37.64
N ALA A 420 -6.33 -20.08 37.40
CA ALA A 420 -7.33 -20.35 38.43
C ALA A 420 -7.64 -21.84 38.59
N TYR A 421 -7.57 -22.62 37.51
CA TYR A 421 -7.92 -24.04 37.47
C TYR A 421 -6.83 -24.87 36.79
N SER A 422 -6.83 -26.18 37.00
CA SER A 422 -6.11 -27.11 36.13
C SER A 422 -6.99 -27.56 34.98
N TRP A 423 -6.38 -27.73 33.81
CA TRP A 423 -7.07 -28.05 32.58
C TRP A 423 -6.38 -29.18 31.81
N LYS A 424 -7.17 -29.95 31.09
CA LYS A 424 -6.71 -30.81 30.01
C LYS A 424 -7.32 -30.30 28.71
N VAL A 425 -6.49 -30.01 27.71
CA VAL A 425 -6.97 -29.63 26.37
C VAL A 425 -6.58 -30.71 25.38
N GLU A 426 -7.57 -31.24 24.68
CA GLU A 426 -7.40 -32.34 23.74
C GLU A 426 -7.92 -31.94 22.37
N GLN A 427 -7.15 -32.32 21.35
CA GLN A 427 -7.57 -32.29 19.97
C GLN A 427 -8.11 -33.66 19.57
N GLN A 428 -9.37 -33.68 19.16
CA GLN A 428 -10.08 -34.91 18.81
C GLN A 428 -10.37 -34.91 17.31
N LEU A 429 -9.81 -35.88 16.60
CA LEU A 429 -10.25 -36.28 15.26
C LEU A 429 -11.39 -37.29 15.45
N THR A 430 -12.54 -36.96 14.90
CA THR A 430 -13.76 -37.77 14.90
C THR A 430 -14.11 -38.13 13.46
N ASP A 431 -14.94 -39.16 13.26
CA ASP A 431 -15.44 -39.53 11.92
C ASP A 431 -16.14 -38.36 11.22
N ASP A 432 -16.69 -37.44 12.02
CA ASP A 432 -17.46 -36.27 11.57
C ASP A 432 -16.65 -34.95 11.57
N GLY A 433 -15.35 -34.97 11.93
CA GLY A 433 -14.47 -33.79 11.85
C GLY A 433 -13.46 -33.63 12.98
N PHE A 434 -13.03 -32.40 13.21
CA PHE A 434 -12.01 -31.99 14.17
C PHE A 434 -12.62 -31.11 15.27
N LYS A 435 -12.23 -31.32 16.53
CA LYS A 435 -12.59 -30.42 17.63
C LYS A 435 -11.49 -30.24 18.65
N VAL A 436 -11.47 -29.08 19.31
CA VAL A 436 -10.64 -28.78 20.48
C VAL A 436 -11.53 -28.73 21.71
N VAL A 437 -11.26 -29.60 22.68
CA VAL A 437 -12.03 -29.71 23.92
C VAL A 437 -11.15 -29.36 25.10
N ALA A 438 -11.57 -28.38 25.90
CA ALA A 438 -10.96 -28.08 27.19
C ALA A 438 -11.78 -28.72 28.32
N ARG A 439 -11.12 -29.33 29.30
CA ARG A 439 -11.75 -29.91 30.48
C ARG A 439 -11.08 -29.40 31.75
N VAL A 440 -11.85 -28.99 32.74
CA VAL A 440 -11.32 -28.68 34.08
C VAL A 440 -11.01 -29.98 34.82
N THR A 441 -9.76 -30.17 35.24
CA THR A 441 -9.29 -31.37 35.95
C THR A 441 -9.06 -31.15 37.43
N SER A 442 -8.98 -29.89 37.88
CA SER A 442 -8.89 -29.55 39.30
C SER A 442 -9.25 -28.09 39.52
N LEU A 443 -9.81 -27.79 40.70
CA LEU A 443 -10.08 -26.42 41.18
C LEU A 443 -8.83 -25.68 41.70
N SER A 444 -7.67 -26.32 41.65
CA SER A 444 -6.37 -25.70 41.94
C SER A 444 -5.52 -25.68 40.69
N TYR A 445 -4.71 -24.63 40.50
CA TYR A 445 -3.77 -24.53 39.39
C TYR A 445 -2.55 -25.43 39.59
N SER A 446 -2.21 -26.20 38.56
CA SER A 446 -1.12 -27.20 38.58
C SER A 446 0.24 -26.67 38.15
N GLY A 447 0.36 -25.42 37.69
CA GLY A 447 1.56 -24.91 37.01
C GLY A 447 1.61 -25.20 35.50
N GLN A 448 0.52 -25.73 34.95
CA GLN A 448 0.42 -26.01 33.51
C GLN A 448 0.52 -24.74 32.64
N GLY A 449 1.43 -24.75 31.67
CA GLY A 449 1.56 -23.66 30.70
C GLY A 449 2.27 -22.40 31.24
N ASP A 450 3.08 -22.51 32.30
CA ASP A 450 4.04 -21.47 32.66
C ASP A 450 5.14 -21.37 31.57
N VAL A 451 4.85 -20.60 30.52
CA VAL A 451 5.80 -20.20 29.48
C VAL A 451 5.87 -18.67 29.50
N GLU A 452 7.06 -18.09 29.52
CA GLU A 452 7.23 -16.64 29.34
C GLU A 452 6.82 -16.26 27.91
N ASP A 453 5.70 -15.55 27.76
CA ASP A 453 5.37 -14.84 26.53
C ASP A 453 6.41 -13.73 26.32
N LYS A 454 7.53 -14.07 25.68
CA LYS A 454 8.48 -13.08 25.18
C LYS A 454 7.86 -12.47 23.93
N GLU A 455 7.21 -11.33 24.08
CA GLU A 455 6.89 -10.47 22.93
C GLU A 455 8.21 -10.05 22.28
N GLU A 456 8.46 -10.53 21.06
CA GLU A 456 9.64 -10.14 20.28
C GLU A 456 9.50 -8.67 19.87
N GLU A 457 10.23 -7.78 20.57
CA GLU A 457 10.50 -6.42 20.11
C GLU A 457 11.35 -6.49 18.83
N GLN A 458 10.74 -6.13 17.70
CA GLN A 458 11.47 -5.89 16.45
C GLN A 458 12.27 -4.59 16.61
N THR A 459 13.58 -4.71 16.87
CA THR A 459 14.50 -3.57 16.83
C THR A 459 14.77 -3.19 15.38
N SER A 460 14.11 -2.13 14.88
CA SER A 460 14.47 -1.52 13.61
C SER A 460 15.80 -0.78 13.74
N GLU A 461 16.83 -1.15 12.97
CA GLU A 461 18.00 -0.30 12.79
C GLU A 461 17.57 1.01 12.10
N GLU A 462 17.72 2.15 12.79
CA GLU A 462 17.42 3.47 12.25
C GLU A 462 18.68 4.05 11.61
N TYR A 463 18.66 4.27 10.29
CA TYR A 463 19.76 4.92 9.58
C TYR A 463 19.80 6.41 9.91
N VAL A 464 20.99 6.94 10.16
CA VAL A 464 21.21 8.37 10.44
C VAL A 464 22.06 8.96 9.33
N LEU A 465 21.59 10.05 8.73
CA LEU A 465 22.31 10.74 7.67
C LEU A 465 23.59 11.39 8.24
N PRO A 466 24.76 11.21 7.59
CA PRO A 466 26.00 11.87 8.00
C PRO A 466 25.97 13.39 7.73
N ASP A 467 26.94 14.13 8.27
CA ASP A 467 27.02 15.58 8.10
C ASP A 467 27.34 15.95 6.65
N LEU A 468 26.29 16.32 5.90
CA LEU A 468 26.43 16.70 4.49
C LEU A 468 27.27 17.96 4.26
N ALA A 469 27.47 18.81 5.27
CA ALA A 469 28.31 20.01 5.10
C ALA A 469 29.78 19.65 4.98
N GLU A 470 30.21 18.62 5.72
CA GLU A 470 31.55 18.08 5.61
C GLU A 470 31.69 17.18 4.38
N GLU A 471 30.69 16.35 4.07
CA GLU A 471 30.70 15.48 2.88
C GLU A 471 30.91 16.29 1.58
N LYS A 472 30.37 17.51 1.51
CA LYS A 472 30.52 18.45 0.39
C LYS A 472 31.96 18.89 0.11
N GLN A 473 32.88 18.70 1.05
CA GLN A 473 34.30 19.06 0.86
C GLN A 473 35.05 18.03 0.01
N ASP A 474 34.52 16.80 -0.08
CA ASP A 474 35.06 15.77 -0.95
C ASP A 474 34.48 15.92 -2.37
N VAL A 475 35.37 16.11 -3.34
CA VAL A 475 35.01 16.30 -4.75
C VAL A 475 35.14 15.03 -5.59
N THR A 476 35.42 13.90 -4.94
CA THR A 476 35.53 12.58 -5.57
C THR A 476 34.22 12.21 -6.27
N PRO A 477 34.23 11.86 -7.57
CA PRO A 477 32.99 11.46 -8.25
C PRO A 477 32.43 10.13 -7.73
N LEU A 478 31.10 9.95 -7.78
CA LEU A 478 30.43 8.74 -7.24
C LEU A 478 31.05 7.46 -7.80
N ARG A 479 31.29 7.41 -9.12
CA ARG A 479 31.89 6.25 -9.80
C ARG A 479 33.24 5.83 -9.23
N LYS A 480 34.02 6.72 -8.62
CA LYS A 480 35.33 6.37 -8.07
C LYS A 480 35.23 5.58 -6.78
N TYR A 481 34.23 5.85 -5.95
CA TYR A 481 33.94 5.01 -4.80
C TYR A 481 33.33 3.68 -5.23
N ALA A 482 32.35 3.69 -6.14
CA ALA A 482 31.77 2.47 -6.67
C ALA A 482 32.81 1.54 -7.34
N GLU A 483 33.72 2.09 -8.16
CA GLU A 483 34.81 1.33 -8.79
C GLU A 483 35.72 0.64 -7.77
N LYS A 484 35.96 1.24 -6.59
CA LYS A 484 36.78 0.63 -5.53
C LYS A 484 36.09 -0.54 -4.83
N GLU A 485 34.78 -0.48 -4.68
CA GLU A 485 33.98 -1.57 -4.10
C GLU A 485 33.64 -2.70 -5.09
N GLY A 486 34.07 -2.57 -6.35
CA GLY A 486 33.62 -3.44 -7.43
C GLY A 486 32.11 -3.28 -7.73
N ALA A 487 31.55 -2.12 -7.38
CA ALA A 487 30.14 -1.79 -7.51
C ALA A 487 29.85 -0.92 -8.75
N PHE A 488 28.57 -0.85 -9.11
CA PHE A 488 28.06 -0.05 -10.21
C PHE A 488 27.12 1.04 -9.70
N ILE A 489 27.43 2.29 -10.05
CA ILE A 489 26.56 3.46 -9.88
C ILE A 489 26.20 3.97 -11.28
N GLY A 490 24.92 3.89 -11.61
CA GLY A 490 24.43 4.18 -12.95
C GLY A 490 23.40 5.29 -13.03
N THR A 491 23.16 5.76 -14.25
CA THR A 491 22.06 6.68 -14.56
C THR A 491 21.31 6.25 -15.83
N CYS A 492 20.00 6.46 -15.83
CA CYS A 492 19.16 6.39 -17.02
C CYS A 492 19.42 7.59 -17.95
N VAL A 493 19.52 7.32 -19.26
CA VAL A 493 19.91 8.30 -20.28
C VAL A 493 18.87 8.32 -21.42
N PRO A 494 18.09 9.41 -21.55
CA PRO A 494 17.29 9.66 -22.75
C PRO A 494 18.17 10.20 -23.88
N VAL A 495 18.64 9.35 -24.79
CA VAL A 495 19.50 9.77 -25.92
C VAL A 495 18.78 10.63 -26.94
N TRP A 496 17.44 10.68 -26.87
CA TRP A 496 16.61 11.63 -27.61
C TRP A 496 16.66 13.07 -27.04
N LYS A 497 17.13 13.25 -25.79
CA LYS A 497 17.29 14.56 -25.13
C LYS A 497 18.74 14.92 -24.78
N ILE A 498 19.59 13.93 -24.58
CA ILE A 498 21.00 14.10 -24.22
C ILE A 498 21.84 13.68 -25.43
N ASN A 499 22.68 14.61 -25.91
CA ASN A 499 23.57 14.32 -27.02
C ASN A 499 24.82 13.57 -26.53
N VAL A 500 24.69 12.25 -26.38
CA VAL A 500 25.77 11.34 -25.96
C VAL A 500 26.91 11.19 -26.98
N ASP A 501 26.78 11.77 -28.17
CA ASP A 501 27.86 11.76 -29.18
C ASP A 501 28.82 12.95 -29.00
N ASN A 502 28.45 13.94 -28.19
CA ASN A 502 29.26 15.11 -27.89
C ASN A 502 29.69 15.12 -26.41
N ASP A 503 30.92 14.69 -26.15
CA ASP A 503 31.47 14.65 -24.79
C ASP A 503 31.68 16.05 -24.17
N ASN A 504 31.58 17.14 -24.96
CA ASN A 504 31.61 18.52 -24.45
C ASN A 504 30.23 19.04 -24.02
N GLU A 505 29.15 18.31 -24.30
CA GLU A 505 27.82 18.64 -23.80
C GLU A 505 27.77 18.40 -22.29
N SER A 506 27.19 19.33 -21.53
CA SER A 506 27.34 19.36 -20.07
C SER A 506 26.74 18.13 -19.38
N ARG A 507 25.64 17.57 -19.91
CA ARG A 507 25.02 16.36 -19.37
C ARG A 507 25.83 15.11 -19.69
N SER A 508 26.29 14.93 -20.93
CA SER A 508 27.18 13.84 -21.35
C SER A 508 28.48 13.84 -20.54
N ALA A 509 29.10 15.02 -20.36
CA ALA A 509 30.29 15.17 -19.53
C ALA A 509 30.02 14.82 -18.05
N LEU A 510 28.86 15.22 -17.51
CA LEU A 510 28.47 14.89 -16.14
C LEU A 510 28.22 13.39 -15.97
N ILE A 511 27.55 12.74 -16.93
CA ILE A 511 27.34 11.30 -16.93
C ILE A 511 28.69 10.58 -16.90
N ALA A 512 29.60 10.97 -17.80
CA ALA A 512 30.97 10.43 -17.88
C ALA A 512 31.75 10.58 -16.57
N LYS A 513 31.58 11.71 -15.89
CA LYS A 513 32.26 12.03 -14.64
C LYS A 513 31.74 11.21 -13.46
N GLU A 514 30.43 11.11 -13.29
CA GLU A 514 29.83 10.63 -12.03
C GLU A 514 29.44 9.15 -12.05
N TYR A 515 29.19 8.54 -13.22
CA TYR A 515 28.64 7.18 -13.30
C TYR A 515 29.57 6.20 -14.04
N ASN A 516 29.51 4.91 -13.68
CA ASN A 516 30.22 3.81 -14.36
C ASN A 516 29.25 2.81 -15.02
N MET A 517 27.96 3.14 -15.10
CA MET A 517 26.92 2.32 -15.72
C MET A 517 25.83 3.19 -16.33
N VAL A 518 25.23 2.75 -17.44
CA VAL A 518 24.14 3.46 -18.12
C VAL A 518 23.06 2.51 -18.65
N VAL A 519 21.86 3.05 -18.84
CA VAL A 519 20.70 2.39 -19.43
C VAL A 519 19.93 3.40 -20.31
N CYS A 520 19.36 2.94 -21.42
CA CYS A 520 18.46 3.76 -22.24
C CYS A 520 17.12 3.96 -21.52
N GLU A 521 16.56 5.16 -21.56
CA GLU A 521 15.22 5.41 -20.99
C GLU A 521 14.13 4.68 -21.81
N ASN A 522 14.24 4.71 -23.13
CA ASN A 522 13.22 4.18 -24.04
C ASN A 522 13.78 3.46 -25.26
N GLU A 523 15.01 3.74 -25.65
CA GLU A 523 15.54 3.45 -26.99
C GLU A 523 15.93 1.97 -27.20
N MET A 524 15.87 1.17 -26.14
CA MET A 524 16.04 -0.29 -26.16
C MET A 524 14.72 -1.05 -25.89
N LYS A 525 13.59 -0.35 -25.76
CA LYS A 525 12.26 -0.97 -25.59
C LYS A 525 11.73 -1.50 -26.91
N PHE A 526 10.76 -2.42 -26.84
CA PHE A 526 10.26 -3.15 -28.00
C PHE A 526 9.81 -2.21 -29.14
N ASP A 527 8.94 -1.24 -28.86
CA ASP A 527 8.42 -0.33 -29.89
C ASP A 527 9.48 0.54 -30.56
N ALA A 528 10.53 0.92 -29.83
CA ALA A 528 11.65 1.69 -30.33
C ALA A 528 12.58 0.85 -31.23
N VAL A 529 12.83 -0.40 -30.83
CA VAL A 529 13.79 -1.28 -31.50
C VAL A 529 13.15 -2.06 -32.66
N GLU A 530 11.87 -2.40 -32.60
CA GLU A 530 11.13 -3.08 -33.68
C GLU A 530 9.83 -2.33 -34.03
N PRO A 531 9.92 -1.09 -34.56
CA PRO A 531 8.76 -0.26 -34.84
C PRO A 531 7.82 -0.85 -35.90
N ASN A 532 8.33 -1.72 -36.77
CA ASN A 532 7.55 -2.53 -37.71
C ASN A 532 8.01 -3.99 -37.61
N GLN A 533 7.09 -4.94 -37.78
CA GLN A 533 7.39 -6.37 -37.65
C GLN A 533 8.57 -6.79 -38.53
N GLY A 534 9.64 -7.31 -37.91
CA GLY A 534 10.86 -7.75 -38.59
C GLY A 534 11.80 -6.64 -39.06
N SER A 535 11.49 -5.36 -38.81
CA SER A 535 12.33 -4.21 -39.17
C SER A 535 12.89 -3.56 -37.91
N PHE A 536 14.19 -3.75 -37.69
CA PHE A 536 14.86 -3.34 -36.45
C PHE A 536 15.60 -2.00 -36.59
N SER A 537 15.53 -1.17 -35.56
CA SER A 537 16.22 0.11 -35.43
C SER A 537 17.10 0.12 -34.18
N TYR A 538 18.42 0.04 -34.36
CA TYR A 538 19.38 -0.02 -33.26
C TYR A 538 20.12 1.30 -33.00
N ASN A 539 19.96 2.30 -33.87
CA ASN A 539 20.82 3.48 -33.92
C ASN A 539 20.94 4.19 -32.56
N ASP A 540 19.83 4.45 -31.88
CA ASP A 540 19.85 5.18 -30.62
C ASP A 540 20.41 4.35 -29.46
N GLY A 541 20.12 3.05 -29.40
CA GLY A 541 20.78 2.14 -28.46
C GLY A 541 22.29 2.03 -28.72
N ASP A 542 22.71 1.98 -29.99
CA ASP A 542 24.12 1.95 -30.38
C ASP A 542 24.86 3.24 -29.99
N ARG A 543 24.20 4.40 -30.02
CA ARG A 543 24.77 5.66 -29.53
C ARG A 543 25.11 5.57 -28.04
N LEU A 544 24.21 5.06 -27.21
CA LEU A 544 24.48 4.86 -25.78
C LEU A 544 25.59 3.81 -25.55
N VAL A 545 25.53 2.68 -26.25
CA VAL A 545 26.56 1.62 -26.13
C VAL A 545 27.94 2.14 -26.53
N ASN A 546 28.03 2.95 -27.58
CA ASN A 546 29.27 3.57 -27.99
C ASN A 546 29.78 4.60 -26.97
N PHE A 547 28.89 5.42 -26.39
CA PHE A 547 29.23 6.32 -25.29
C PHE A 547 29.77 5.55 -24.08
N ALA A 548 29.07 4.49 -23.65
CA ALA A 548 29.49 3.63 -22.55
C ALA A 548 30.87 3.02 -22.80
N LYS A 549 31.12 2.52 -24.03
CA LYS A 549 32.42 1.99 -24.42
C LYS A 549 33.54 3.03 -24.33
N ARG A 550 33.31 4.26 -24.80
CA ARG A 550 34.31 5.35 -24.72
C ARG A 550 34.67 5.70 -23.28
N HIS A 551 33.70 5.67 -22.38
CA HIS A 551 33.85 6.06 -20.97
C HIS A 551 34.01 4.90 -19.99
N LYS A 552 34.24 3.68 -20.51
CA LYS A 552 34.43 2.43 -19.76
C LYS A 552 33.30 2.17 -18.77
N MET A 553 32.07 2.21 -19.27
CA MET A 553 30.87 1.98 -18.49
C MET A 553 30.22 0.65 -18.85
N ARG A 554 29.52 0.07 -17.87
CA ARG A 554 28.62 -1.06 -18.07
C ARG A 554 27.32 -0.59 -18.72
N VAL A 555 26.76 -1.38 -19.64
CA VAL A 555 25.43 -1.11 -20.21
C VAL A 555 24.44 -2.14 -19.69
N ARG A 556 23.29 -1.65 -19.21
CA ARG A 556 22.10 -2.46 -18.94
C ARG A 556 21.10 -2.29 -20.08
N GLY A 557 20.57 -3.41 -20.57
CA GLY A 557 19.53 -3.45 -21.58
C GLY A 557 18.15 -3.49 -20.94
N HIS A 558 17.27 -2.59 -21.36
CA HIS A 558 15.92 -2.43 -20.83
C HIS A 558 14.95 -2.12 -21.99
N THR A 559 14.02 -3.01 -22.36
CA THR A 559 13.76 -4.37 -21.84
C THR A 559 13.21 -5.25 -22.97
N LEU A 560 13.34 -6.58 -22.84
CA LEU A 560 13.00 -7.54 -23.89
C LEU A 560 11.51 -7.92 -23.94
N ALA A 561 10.90 -8.17 -22.77
CA ALA A 561 9.48 -8.54 -22.66
C ALA A 561 8.77 -7.65 -21.65
N TRP A 562 7.90 -6.78 -22.13
CA TRP A 562 7.09 -5.89 -21.31
C TRP A 562 5.67 -5.80 -21.84
N HIS A 563 4.74 -5.36 -21.00
CA HIS A 563 3.35 -5.12 -21.38
C HIS A 563 3.14 -3.70 -21.90
N SER A 564 4.02 -2.76 -21.57
CA SER A 564 3.99 -1.38 -22.07
C SER A 564 4.99 -1.17 -23.20
N GLN A 565 4.82 -0.11 -23.99
CA GLN A 565 5.67 0.25 -25.13
C GLN A 565 5.92 -0.93 -26.07
N VAL A 566 4.84 -1.68 -26.32
CA VAL A 566 4.76 -2.76 -27.30
C VAL A 566 4.30 -2.14 -28.62
N PRO A 567 4.90 -2.49 -29.78
CA PRO A 567 4.58 -1.82 -31.02
C PRO A 567 3.13 -2.07 -31.48
N SER A 568 2.54 -1.06 -32.10
CA SER A 568 1.13 -1.06 -32.51
C SER A 568 0.77 -2.14 -33.55
N TRP A 569 1.76 -2.67 -34.28
CA TRP A 569 1.58 -3.79 -35.19
C TRP A 569 1.30 -5.11 -34.44
N LEU A 570 1.74 -5.23 -33.18
CA LEU A 570 1.50 -6.38 -32.32
C LEU A 570 0.21 -6.23 -31.48
N THR A 571 0.05 -5.08 -30.81
CA THR A 571 -1.13 -4.78 -29.99
C THR A 571 -1.34 -3.28 -29.87
N SER A 572 -2.60 -2.86 -29.75
CA SER A 572 -2.95 -1.44 -29.61
C SER A 572 -2.79 -0.90 -28.19
N ASP A 573 -2.79 -1.77 -27.17
CA ASP A 573 -2.79 -1.38 -25.77
C ASP A 573 -1.82 -2.18 -24.89
N GLY A 574 -1.04 -3.10 -25.46
CA GLY A 574 -0.09 -3.90 -24.70
C GLY A 574 -0.69 -5.10 -23.95
N THR A 575 -2.01 -5.08 -23.75
CA THR A 575 -2.73 -6.02 -22.88
C THR A 575 -3.53 -7.06 -23.67
N LYS A 576 -4.20 -6.63 -24.74
CA LYS A 576 -5.07 -7.47 -25.54
C LYS A 576 -4.36 -7.95 -26.80
N ASN A 577 -4.66 -9.17 -27.20
CA ASN A 577 -4.28 -9.71 -28.50
C ASN A 577 -5.22 -9.19 -29.60
N THR A 578 -5.14 -7.89 -29.91
CA THR A 578 -6.07 -7.23 -30.86
C THR A 578 -5.86 -7.64 -32.31
N LYS A 579 -4.78 -8.37 -32.60
CA LYS A 579 -4.45 -8.90 -33.93
C LYS A 579 -4.83 -10.36 -34.11
N ASN A 580 -5.41 -11.00 -33.08
CA ASN A 580 -5.82 -12.41 -33.09
C ASN A 580 -4.68 -13.39 -33.43
N TYR A 581 -3.45 -13.09 -33.02
CA TYR A 581 -2.34 -14.01 -33.19
C TYR A 581 -2.58 -15.31 -32.40
N THR A 582 -2.20 -16.45 -32.94
CA THR A 582 -2.18 -17.70 -32.17
C THR A 582 -1.07 -17.66 -31.11
N ARG A 583 -1.17 -18.53 -30.10
CA ARG A 583 -0.10 -18.76 -29.11
C ARG A 583 1.27 -18.91 -29.78
N GLU A 584 1.36 -19.77 -30.79
CA GLU A 584 2.60 -20.06 -31.51
C GLU A 584 3.14 -18.83 -32.27
N GLN A 585 2.26 -18.04 -32.89
CA GLN A 585 2.64 -16.79 -33.54
C GLN A 585 3.21 -15.79 -32.53
N LEU A 586 2.59 -15.64 -31.36
CA LEU A 586 3.09 -14.76 -30.30
C LEU A 586 4.45 -15.22 -29.76
N LEU A 587 4.64 -16.53 -29.55
CA LEU A 587 5.94 -17.11 -29.17
C LEU A 587 7.00 -16.82 -30.24
N ASN A 588 6.67 -17.02 -31.53
CA ASN A 588 7.59 -16.75 -32.62
C ASN A 588 7.95 -15.25 -32.74
N ILE A 589 6.99 -14.37 -32.51
CA ILE A 589 7.21 -12.92 -32.46
C ILE A 589 8.18 -12.55 -31.34
N LEU A 590 7.91 -13.01 -30.12
CA LEU A 590 8.77 -12.73 -28.96
C LEU A 590 10.18 -13.31 -29.15
N HIS A 591 10.27 -14.54 -29.68
CA HIS A 591 11.54 -15.18 -29.99
C HIS A 591 12.34 -14.40 -31.04
N ASN A 592 11.69 -13.96 -32.13
CA ASN A 592 12.35 -13.18 -33.16
C ASN A 592 12.88 -11.85 -32.61
N HIS A 593 12.09 -11.17 -31.77
CA HIS A 593 12.52 -9.95 -31.09
C HIS A 593 13.76 -10.20 -30.23
N ILE A 594 13.68 -11.13 -29.27
CA ILE A 594 14.78 -11.45 -28.35
C ILE A 594 16.03 -11.89 -29.09
N LYS A 595 15.90 -12.75 -30.10
CA LYS A 595 17.01 -13.20 -30.92
C LYS A 595 17.75 -12.03 -31.53
N ASN A 596 17.06 -11.14 -32.25
CA ASN A 596 17.70 -10.07 -33.00
C ASN A 596 18.31 -9.02 -32.05
N VAL A 597 17.58 -8.62 -31.01
CA VAL A 597 18.01 -7.63 -30.01
C VAL A 597 19.23 -8.11 -29.23
N VAL A 598 19.16 -9.29 -28.62
CA VAL A 598 20.25 -9.83 -27.79
C VAL A 598 21.46 -10.15 -28.66
N THR A 599 21.29 -10.68 -29.87
CA THR A 599 22.41 -10.96 -30.79
C THR A 599 23.13 -9.68 -31.23
N HIS A 600 22.41 -8.60 -31.52
CA HIS A 600 23.01 -7.34 -31.98
C HIS A 600 23.92 -6.70 -30.93
N TRP A 601 23.50 -6.75 -29.66
CA TRP A 601 24.23 -6.19 -28.52
C TRP A 601 25.03 -7.22 -27.71
N LYS A 602 25.18 -8.44 -28.21
CA LYS A 602 25.94 -9.51 -27.57
C LYS A 602 27.33 -9.05 -27.13
N GLY A 603 27.68 -9.26 -25.86
CA GLY A 603 28.97 -8.88 -25.27
C GLY A 603 29.20 -7.36 -25.14
N LYS A 604 28.22 -6.53 -25.50
CA LYS A 604 28.24 -5.07 -25.30
C LYS A 604 27.28 -4.63 -24.20
N VAL A 605 26.18 -5.36 -24.02
CA VAL A 605 25.24 -5.21 -22.91
C VAL A 605 25.54 -6.30 -21.89
N ALA A 606 25.84 -5.89 -20.65
CA ALA A 606 26.28 -6.81 -19.61
C ALA A 606 25.11 -7.49 -18.87
N GLU A 607 23.93 -6.87 -18.89
CA GLU A 607 22.72 -7.43 -18.28
C GLU A 607 21.46 -6.99 -19.01
N TRP A 608 20.45 -7.84 -18.98
CA TRP A 608 19.15 -7.60 -19.58
C TRP A 608 18.03 -7.74 -18.56
N ASP A 609 17.14 -6.75 -18.55
CA ASP A 609 15.77 -7.01 -18.10
C ASP A 609 15.07 -7.85 -19.14
N VAL A 610 15.03 -9.15 -18.90
CA VAL A 610 14.38 -10.08 -19.80
C VAL A 610 12.87 -9.91 -19.74
N ALA A 611 12.33 -9.77 -18.54
CA ALA A 611 10.93 -9.52 -18.30
C ALA A 611 10.77 -8.35 -17.32
N ASN A 612 9.93 -7.38 -17.69
CA ASN A 612 9.67 -6.18 -16.90
C ASN A 612 8.20 -6.14 -16.46
N GLU A 613 7.95 -5.80 -15.19
CA GLU A 613 6.62 -5.50 -14.62
C GLU A 613 5.55 -6.53 -14.99
N VAL A 614 5.85 -7.80 -14.76
CA VAL A 614 4.96 -8.91 -15.14
C VAL A 614 3.95 -9.24 -14.05
N LEU A 615 4.16 -8.74 -12.84
CA LEU A 615 3.27 -8.97 -11.71
C LEU A 615 2.10 -7.99 -11.70
N SER A 616 0.93 -8.49 -11.32
CA SER A 616 -0.22 -7.68 -10.94
C SER A 616 0.10 -6.82 -9.72
N ASP A 617 -0.49 -5.63 -9.64
CA ASP A 617 -0.38 -4.78 -8.44
C ASP A 617 -1.23 -5.32 -7.28
N ASN A 618 -2.27 -6.11 -7.59
CA ASN A 618 -3.04 -6.87 -6.61
C ASN A 618 -2.49 -8.30 -6.56
N GLN A 619 -2.02 -8.73 -5.38
CA GLN A 619 -1.41 -10.03 -5.15
C GLN A 619 -2.15 -10.80 -4.06
N GLN A 620 -3.48 -10.66 -3.96
CA GLN A 620 -4.29 -11.33 -2.93
C GLN A 620 -4.08 -12.85 -2.88
N THR A 621 -3.69 -13.47 -4.00
CA THR A 621 -3.40 -14.90 -4.09
C THR A 621 -2.39 -15.38 -3.04
N ILE A 622 -1.41 -14.54 -2.66
CA ILE A 622 -0.34 -14.90 -1.70
C ILE A 622 -0.88 -15.27 -0.32
N TYR A 623 -2.03 -14.71 0.07
CA TYR A 623 -2.60 -14.96 1.40
C TYR A 623 -3.27 -16.32 1.47
N SER A 624 -3.75 -16.84 0.34
CA SER A 624 -4.31 -18.19 0.21
C SER A 624 -3.29 -19.24 -0.23
N ASN A 625 -2.31 -18.83 -1.05
CA ASN A 625 -1.22 -19.64 -1.55
C ASN A 625 0.08 -18.85 -1.38
N PRO A 626 0.84 -19.06 -0.29
CA PRO A 626 2.07 -18.32 0.00
C PRO A 626 3.15 -18.42 -1.08
N ASN A 627 3.11 -19.46 -1.92
CA ASN A 627 4.00 -19.64 -3.06
C ASN A 627 3.38 -19.16 -4.38
N GLY A 628 2.20 -18.55 -4.33
CA GLY A 628 1.46 -18.05 -5.48
C GLY A 628 1.95 -16.68 -5.92
N TYR A 629 1.59 -16.34 -7.16
CA TYR A 629 1.75 -15.01 -7.74
C TYR A 629 0.67 -14.84 -8.81
N ASP A 630 0.19 -13.61 -8.98
CA ASP A 630 -0.72 -13.25 -10.06
C ASP A 630 0.03 -12.41 -11.11
N LEU A 631 0.04 -12.88 -12.36
CA LEU A 631 0.57 -12.08 -13.46
C LEU A 631 -0.42 -10.99 -13.88
N ARG A 632 0.10 -9.82 -14.28
CA ARG A 632 -0.75 -8.79 -14.88
C ARG A 632 -1.21 -9.20 -16.28
N PRO A 633 -2.39 -8.75 -16.72
CA PRO A 633 -2.80 -8.90 -18.11
C PRO A 633 -1.79 -8.24 -19.06
N SER A 634 -1.27 -9.03 -20.00
CA SER A 634 -0.43 -8.56 -21.09
C SER A 634 -0.75 -9.36 -22.36
N VAL A 635 -0.35 -8.87 -23.53
CA VAL A 635 -0.48 -9.64 -24.78
C VAL A 635 0.23 -11.00 -24.67
N TRP A 636 1.32 -11.05 -23.90
CA TRP A 636 2.10 -12.26 -23.62
C TRP A 636 1.37 -13.18 -22.64
N ALA A 637 1.06 -12.72 -21.43
CA ALA A 637 0.41 -13.55 -20.41
C ALA A 637 -0.98 -14.01 -20.84
N THR A 638 -1.73 -13.20 -21.56
CA THR A 638 -3.08 -13.56 -22.02
C THR A 638 -3.05 -14.48 -23.25
N GLY A 639 -2.11 -14.25 -24.18
CA GLY A 639 -2.03 -15.01 -25.43
C GLY A 639 -1.18 -16.29 -25.35
N ILE A 640 -0.20 -16.31 -24.44
CA ILE A 640 0.75 -17.42 -24.22
C ILE A 640 0.61 -18.01 -22.81
N GLY A 641 0.14 -17.29 -21.79
CA GLY A 641 0.28 -17.78 -20.41
C GLY A 641 1.76 -17.81 -19.98
N GLU A 642 2.05 -18.42 -18.83
CA GLU A 642 3.33 -18.22 -18.13
C GLU A 642 4.59 -18.61 -18.93
N ASP A 643 4.47 -19.55 -19.88
CA ASP A 643 5.57 -20.05 -20.73
C ASP A 643 6.32 -18.96 -21.50
N PHE A 644 5.73 -17.77 -21.70
CA PHE A 644 6.44 -16.66 -22.33
C PHE A 644 7.66 -16.23 -21.51
N LEU A 645 7.58 -16.31 -20.18
CA LEU A 645 8.68 -15.98 -19.27
C LEU A 645 9.81 -16.99 -19.43
N ASP A 646 9.49 -18.27 -19.32
CA ASP A 646 10.42 -19.40 -19.44
C ASP A 646 11.19 -19.29 -20.76
N SER A 647 10.43 -19.11 -21.85
CA SER A 647 10.96 -18.98 -23.19
C SER A 647 11.85 -17.74 -23.34
N ALA A 648 11.44 -16.58 -22.83
CA ALA A 648 12.21 -15.34 -22.94
C ALA A 648 13.59 -15.46 -22.28
N PHE A 649 13.67 -16.02 -21.07
CA PHE A 649 14.95 -16.24 -20.37
C PHE A 649 15.82 -17.28 -21.09
N VAL A 650 15.24 -18.41 -21.52
CA VAL A 650 15.97 -19.43 -22.28
C VAL A 650 16.55 -18.86 -23.58
N TRP A 651 15.78 -18.06 -24.30
CA TRP A 651 16.23 -17.43 -25.55
C TRP A 651 17.29 -16.36 -25.30
N ALA A 652 17.11 -15.49 -24.31
CA ALA A 652 18.10 -14.49 -23.96
C ALA A 652 19.46 -15.14 -23.64
N HIS A 653 19.46 -16.17 -22.78
CA HIS A 653 20.67 -16.92 -22.43
C HIS A 653 21.29 -17.64 -23.64
N LYS A 654 20.46 -18.19 -24.54
CA LYS A 654 20.95 -18.84 -25.76
C LYS A 654 21.71 -17.88 -26.67
N TYR A 655 21.24 -16.64 -26.80
CA TYR A 655 21.84 -15.67 -27.71
C TYR A 655 23.02 -14.92 -27.08
N ASP A 656 22.97 -14.65 -25.77
CA ASP A 656 24.10 -14.15 -25.01
C ASP A 656 24.23 -14.86 -23.64
N PRO A 657 25.02 -15.96 -23.56
CA PRO A 657 25.15 -16.74 -22.33
C PRO A 657 25.94 -16.00 -21.24
N ASP A 658 26.70 -14.97 -21.58
CA ASP A 658 27.51 -14.19 -20.65
C ASP A 658 26.73 -13.04 -20.01
N ALA A 659 25.55 -12.70 -20.53
CA ALA A 659 24.71 -11.64 -20.00
C ALA A 659 23.98 -12.06 -18.72
N ILE A 660 23.93 -11.15 -17.74
CA ILE A 660 23.14 -11.34 -16.51
C ILE A 660 21.65 -11.12 -16.84
N LEU A 661 20.78 -12.04 -16.44
CA LEU A 661 19.38 -12.06 -16.86
C LEU A 661 18.49 -11.78 -15.65
N ILE A 662 17.75 -10.68 -15.73
CA ILE A 662 17.04 -10.06 -14.61
C ILE A 662 15.53 -10.08 -14.85
N LEU A 663 14.78 -10.42 -13.80
CA LEU A 663 13.35 -10.15 -13.68
C LEU A 663 13.16 -8.83 -12.93
N ASN A 664 12.66 -7.79 -13.59
CA ASN A 664 12.59 -6.42 -13.05
C ASN A 664 11.14 -6.01 -12.76
N ASP A 665 10.85 -5.44 -11.58
CA ASP A 665 9.51 -4.95 -11.23
C ASP A 665 9.55 -3.82 -10.18
N TYR A 666 8.44 -3.09 -10.03
CA TYR A 666 8.26 -2.04 -9.01
C TYR A 666 7.35 -2.48 -7.88
N GLY A 667 7.49 -1.84 -6.71
CA GLY A 667 6.62 -2.11 -5.55
C GLY A 667 6.95 -3.45 -4.90
N VAL A 668 8.18 -3.91 -5.11
CA VAL A 668 8.74 -5.21 -4.71
C VAL A 668 9.92 -5.03 -3.75
N GLU A 669 10.16 -3.81 -3.26
CA GLU A 669 11.40 -3.46 -2.57
C GLU A 669 11.47 -4.03 -1.16
N ALA A 670 10.34 -4.11 -0.44
CA ALA A 670 10.30 -4.50 0.96
C ALA A 670 9.69 -5.91 1.15
N LYS A 671 10.36 -6.74 1.95
CA LYS A 671 9.85 -8.04 2.41
C LYS A 671 8.58 -7.83 3.22
N GLY A 672 7.59 -8.71 3.10
CA GLY A 672 6.28 -8.51 3.72
C GLY A 672 5.25 -7.85 2.78
N TRP A 673 5.68 -7.21 1.70
CA TRP A 673 4.74 -6.64 0.72
C TRP A 673 4.32 -7.70 -0.29
N GLY A 674 3.02 -7.76 -0.58
CA GLY A 674 2.51 -8.87 -1.37
C GLY A 674 3.11 -9.03 -2.77
N LYS A 675 3.49 -7.93 -3.42
CA LYS A 675 4.19 -7.97 -4.72
C LYS A 675 5.66 -8.37 -4.60
N SER A 676 6.32 -8.02 -3.50
CA SER A 676 7.68 -8.50 -3.19
C SER A 676 7.71 -10.02 -3.02
N GLU A 677 6.71 -10.56 -2.32
CA GLU A 677 6.53 -12.02 -2.17
C GLU A 677 6.26 -12.70 -3.51
N ALA A 678 5.36 -12.12 -4.31
CA ALA A 678 5.06 -12.64 -5.65
C ALA A 678 6.30 -12.63 -6.57
N LEU A 679 7.17 -11.63 -6.47
CA LEU A 679 8.44 -11.59 -7.19
C LEU A 679 9.38 -12.71 -6.73
N TYR A 680 9.52 -12.89 -5.42
CA TYR A 680 10.33 -13.97 -4.86
C TYR A 680 9.82 -15.34 -5.33
N ASN A 681 8.50 -15.57 -5.26
CA ASN A 681 7.85 -16.81 -5.70
C ASN A 681 8.06 -17.06 -7.19
N LEU A 682 7.88 -16.04 -8.03
CA LEU A 682 8.08 -16.15 -9.47
C LEU A 682 9.55 -16.44 -9.81
N ALA A 683 10.50 -15.76 -9.17
CA ALA A 683 11.93 -16.01 -9.35
C ALA A 683 12.30 -17.44 -8.94
N MET A 684 11.84 -17.89 -7.77
CA MET A 684 12.05 -19.27 -7.30
C MET A 684 11.43 -20.30 -8.24
N ARG A 685 10.22 -20.05 -8.77
CA ARG A 685 9.57 -20.93 -9.76
C ARG A 685 10.42 -21.07 -11.01
N LEU A 686 10.91 -19.97 -11.57
CA LEU A 686 11.79 -19.99 -12.75
C LEU A 686 13.08 -20.78 -12.47
N ARG A 687 13.73 -20.52 -11.33
CA ARG A 687 14.94 -21.24 -10.91
C ARG A 687 14.70 -22.75 -10.74
N ASN A 688 13.62 -23.12 -10.05
CA ASN A 688 13.28 -24.54 -9.81
C ASN A 688 12.92 -25.28 -11.11
N SER A 689 12.47 -24.55 -12.14
CA SER A 689 12.27 -25.07 -13.50
C SER A 689 13.55 -25.09 -14.36
N ASN A 690 14.72 -24.82 -13.79
CA ASN A 690 16.00 -24.70 -14.50
C ASN A 690 16.02 -23.64 -15.61
N ILE A 691 15.21 -22.58 -15.47
CA ILE A 691 15.25 -21.43 -16.37
C ILE A 691 16.47 -20.57 -16.00
N PRO A 692 17.25 -20.05 -16.98
CA PRO A 692 18.47 -19.30 -16.72
C PRO A 692 18.17 -17.87 -16.24
N ILE A 693 17.73 -17.74 -15.00
CA ILE A 693 17.55 -16.46 -14.30
C ILE A 693 18.70 -16.26 -13.32
N HIS A 694 19.34 -15.10 -13.39
CA HIS A 694 20.51 -14.77 -12.57
C HIS A 694 20.15 -13.88 -11.37
N GLY A 695 19.15 -13.01 -11.51
CA GLY A 695 18.77 -12.08 -10.45
C GLY A 695 17.43 -11.39 -10.64
N VAL A 696 17.13 -10.51 -9.70
CA VAL A 696 15.93 -9.68 -9.68
C VAL A 696 16.29 -8.19 -9.60
N GLY A 697 15.49 -7.37 -10.26
CA GLY A 697 15.59 -5.91 -10.26
C GLY A 697 14.51 -5.30 -9.38
N LEU A 698 14.93 -4.49 -8.41
CA LEU A 698 14.08 -3.67 -7.56
C LEU A 698 14.08 -2.26 -8.15
N GLN A 699 13.01 -1.86 -8.86
CA GLN A 699 12.97 -0.55 -9.52
C GLN A 699 13.18 0.58 -8.51
N ALA A 700 12.56 0.50 -7.33
CA ALA A 700 12.73 1.50 -6.26
C ALA A 700 12.27 2.92 -6.62
N HIS A 701 11.17 3.02 -7.38
CA HIS A 701 10.40 4.26 -7.50
C HIS A 701 9.63 4.54 -6.22
N MET A 702 10.17 5.44 -5.38
CA MET A 702 9.67 5.66 -4.02
C MET A 702 9.51 7.15 -3.71
N ASP A 703 8.95 7.49 -2.56
CA ASP A 703 8.90 8.87 -2.06
C ASP A 703 9.81 9.01 -0.84
N ALA A 704 10.35 10.21 -0.62
CA ALA A 704 11.18 10.52 0.53
C ALA A 704 10.39 10.36 1.85
N GLY A 705 11.07 9.99 2.93
CA GLY A 705 10.45 9.81 4.25
C GLY A 705 9.82 8.43 4.46
N PHE A 706 10.13 7.45 3.62
CA PHE A 706 9.77 6.05 3.87
C PHE A 706 10.41 5.50 5.15
N ASN A 707 9.77 4.52 5.79
CA ASN A 707 10.18 3.98 7.10
C ASN A 707 10.37 2.44 7.12
N TYR A 708 10.59 1.83 5.95
CA TYR A 708 10.69 0.38 5.77
C TYR A 708 12.07 -0.09 5.27
N ALA A 709 13.14 0.66 5.61
CA ALA A 709 14.51 0.35 5.21
C ALA A 709 14.96 -1.07 5.67
N ALA A 710 14.61 -1.48 6.89
CA ALA A 710 14.89 -2.82 7.40
C ALA A 710 14.22 -3.92 6.59
N ALA A 711 12.99 -3.70 6.11
CA ALA A 711 12.30 -4.66 5.26
C ALA A 711 12.92 -4.77 3.86
N ILE A 712 13.56 -3.69 3.36
CA ILE A 712 14.34 -3.71 2.11
C ILE A 712 15.64 -4.51 2.30
N ASP A 713 16.38 -4.25 3.39
CA ASP A 713 17.58 -5.00 3.76
C ASP A 713 17.29 -6.51 3.85
N ALA A 714 16.21 -6.88 4.55
CA ALA A 714 15.77 -8.26 4.68
C ALA A 714 15.33 -8.88 3.33
N ASN A 715 14.75 -8.08 2.42
CA ASN A 715 14.37 -8.56 1.10
C ASN A 715 15.60 -8.89 0.25
N ILE A 716 16.61 -8.02 0.24
CA ILE A 716 17.86 -8.27 -0.48
C ILE A 716 18.59 -9.50 0.10
N ALA A 717 18.60 -9.63 1.44
CA ALA A 717 19.17 -10.78 2.13
C ALA A 717 18.51 -12.11 1.71
N ARG A 718 17.17 -12.20 1.66
CA ARG A 718 16.52 -13.46 1.26
C ARG A 718 16.80 -13.86 -0.19
N PHE A 719 16.98 -12.91 -1.10
CA PHE A 719 17.36 -13.21 -2.48
C PHE A 719 18.81 -13.70 -2.55
N LYS A 720 19.71 -13.15 -1.71
CA LYS A 720 21.07 -13.67 -1.52
C LYS A 720 21.04 -15.13 -1.08
N ASP A 721 20.26 -15.44 -0.04
CA ASP A 721 20.14 -16.78 0.52
C ASP A 721 19.56 -17.78 -0.48
N ALA A 722 18.61 -17.32 -1.31
CA ALA A 722 18.08 -18.11 -2.41
C ALA A 722 19.12 -18.35 -3.53
N GLY A 723 20.16 -17.50 -3.65
CA GLY A 723 21.22 -17.56 -4.66
C GLY A 723 21.02 -16.59 -5.84
N PHE A 724 20.20 -15.55 -5.70
CA PHE A 724 19.96 -14.52 -6.72
C PHE A 724 20.83 -13.28 -6.51
N GLU A 725 21.26 -12.66 -7.60
CA GLU A 725 21.65 -11.26 -7.56
C GLU A 725 20.41 -10.37 -7.35
N CYS A 726 20.58 -9.29 -6.59
CA CYS A 726 19.66 -8.17 -6.52
C CYS A 726 20.28 -6.95 -7.18
N ARG A 727 19.45 -6.08 -7.74
CA ARG A 727 19.90 -4.81 -8.32
C ARG A 727 18.89 -3.75 -7.99
N ILE A 728 19.33 -2.57 -7.54
CA ILE A 728 18.46 -1.39 -7.51
C ILE A 728 18.53 -0.75 -8.89
N THR A 729 17.42 -0.76 -9.62
CA THR A 729 17.44 -0.61 -11.09
C THR A 729 16.91 0.72 -11.60
N GLU A 730 16.05 1.42 -10.86
CA GLU A 730 15.36 2.63 -11.34
C GLU A 730 15.14 3.65 -10.21
N LEU A 731 16.12 3.78 -9.31
CA LEU A 731 15.96 4.57 -8.09
C LEU A 731 15.66 6.03 -8.38
N ASP A 732 14.52 6.49 -7.87
CA ASP A 732 14.17 7.90 -7.74
C ASP A 732 13.30 8.10 -6.47
N LEU A 733 13.53 9.21 -5.75
CA LEU A 733 12.83 9.50 -4.49
C LEU A 733 12.08 10.82 -4.57
N GLY A 734 10.77 10.77 -4.80
CA GLY A 734 9.93 11.97 -4.95
C GLY A 734 9.78 12.78 -3.66
N ILE A 735 9.71 14.10 -3.81
CA ILE A 735 9.36 15.06 -2.76
C ILE A 735 8.20 15.95 -3.21
N ASP A 736 7.36 16.37 -2.26
CA ASP A 736 6.20 17.23 -2.53
C ASP A 736 6.60 18.69 -2.80
N ASP A 737 7.66 19.16 -2.14
CA ASP A 737 8.22 20.50 -2.31
C ASP A 737 9.74 20.49 -2.07
N LYS A 738 10.38 21.65 -2.27
CA LYS A 738 11.83 21.85 -2.08
C LYS A 738 12.17 22.46 -0.71
N SER A 739 11.35 22.22 0.31
CA SER A 739 11.70 22.62 1.68
C SER A 739 12.95 21.88 2.15
N GLU A 740 13.69 22.50 3.07
CA GLU A 740 14.91 21.91 3.63
C GLU A 740 14.64 20.54 4.27
N ASP A 741 13.51 20.40 4.99
CA ASP A 741 13.08 19.13 5.61
C ASP A 741 12.88 18.02 4.56
N ASN A 742 12.16 18.30 3.47
CA ASN A 742 11.96 17.32 2.41
C ASN A 742 13.25 16.97 1.67
N LEU A 743 14.15 17.94 1.46
CA LEU A 743 15.46 17.69 0.88
C LEU A 743 16.35 16.82 1.78
N GLN A 744 16.27 16.99 3.10
CA GLN A 744 16.99 16.14 4.07
C GLN A 744 16.40 14.73 4.15
N LYS A 745 15.07 14.59 4.17
CA LYS A 745 14.40 13.28 4.07
C LYS A 745 14.77 12.54 2.79
N GLN A 746 14.85 13.26 1.67
CA GLN A 746 15.30 12.71 0.39
C GLN A 746 16.76 12.24 0.48
N ALA A 747 17.65 13.06 1.06
CA ALA A 747 19.04 12.68 1.27
C ALA A 747 19.20 11.44 2.15
N LEU A 748 18.45 11.35 3.26
CA LEU A 748 18.44 10.19 4.14
C LEU A 748 17.93 8.94 3.41
N GLY A 749 16.88 9.06 2.61
CA GLY A 749 16.36 7.94 1.82
C GLY A 749 17.40 7.42 0.81
N PHE A 750 18.06 8.32 0.08
CA PHE A 750 19.12 7.95 -0.86
C PHE A 750 20.33 7.33 -0.16
N TYR A 751 20.76 7.89 0.98
CA TYR A 751 21.81 7.34 1.82
C TYR A 751 21.47 5.92 2.28
N SER A 752 20.27 5.72 2.84
CA SER A 752 19.84 4.43 3.38
C SER A 752 19.81 3.34 2.31
N LEU A 753 19.25 3.64 1.13
CA LEU A 753 19.18 2.67 0.02
C LEU A 753 20.56 2.36 -0.57
N ALA A 754 21.41 3.36 -0.74
CA ALA A 754 22.78 3.16 -1.22
C ALA A 754 23.59 2.36 -0.20
N HIS A 755 23.46 2.65 1.10
CA HIS A 755 24.15 1.96 2.17
C HIS A 755 23.70 0.49 2.26
N ILE A 756 22.39 0.22 2.23
CA ILE A 756 21.85 -1.14 2.17
C ILE A 756 22.40 -1.88 0.95
N ALA A 757 22.36 -1.27 -0.25
CA ALA A 757 22.86 -1.91 -1.47
C ALA A 757 24.35 -2.27 -1.35
N MET A 758 25.19 -1.37 -0.84
CA MET A 758 26.63 -1.61 -0.71
C MET A 758 26.99 -2.61 0.40
N LYS A 759 26.16 -2.72 1.45
CA LYS A 759 26.30 -3.73 2.52
C LYS A 759 26.14 -5.17 2.00
N HIS A 760 25.35 -5.36 0.94
CA HIS A 760 25.05 -6.69 0.39
C HIS A 760 25.87 -6.98 -0.88
N ASP A 761 26.74 -7.99 -0.83
CA ASP A 761 27.56 -8.40 -1.98
C ASP A 761 26.75 -8.77 -3.23
N ASN A 762 25.52 -9.28 -3.07
CA ASN A 762 24.63 -9.60 -4.19
C ASN A 762 23.86 -8.39 -4.72
N CYS A 763 24.04 -7.17 -4.16
CA CYS A 763 23.28 -5.96 -4.51
C CYS A 763 24.16 -4.74 -4.87
N LYS A 764 25.39 -4.97 -5.32
CA LYS A 764 26.37 -3.91 -5.65
C LYS A 764 26.06 -3.14 -6.95
N SER A 765 24.79 -2.94 -7.29
CA SER A 765 24.34 -2.16 -8.45
C SER A 765 23.22 -1.20 -8.06
N LEU A 766 23.47 0.10 -8.21
CA LEU A 766 22.56 1.20 -7.92
C LEU A 766 22.38 2.07 -9.16
N MET A 767 21.21 2.05 -9.78
CA MET A 767 20.89 2.82 -10.98
C MET A 767 19.88 3.92 -10.65
N ILE A 768 20.24 5.17 -10.92
CA ILE A 768 19.37 6.34 -10.74
C ILE A 768 18.53 6.55 -12.00
N TRP A 769 17.20 6.69 -11.88
CA TRP A 769 16.31 6.79 -13.05
C TRP A 769 16.20 8.21 -13.63
N GLY A 770 17.37 8.76 -13.97
CA GLY A 770 17.52 10.01 -14.71
C GLY A 770 18.67 10.85 -14.19
N LEU A 771 19.14 11.78 -15.02
CA LEU A 771 20.27 12.64 -14.66
C LEU A 771 19.87 13.82 -13.76
N SER A 772 18.82 14.56 -14.11
CA SER A 772 18.43 15.82 -13.45
C SER A 772 16.92 16.00 -13.37
N ASP A 773 16.45 16.73 -12.35
CA ASP A 773 15.02 16.90 -12.03
C ASP A 773 14.14 17.43 -13.18
N ASP A 774 14.69 18.07 -14.20
CA ASP A 774 13.95 18.53 -15.40
C ASP A 774 13.77 17.44 -16.47
N LEU A 775 14.51 16.33 -16.34
CA LEU A 775 14.47 15.17 -17.22
C LEU A 775 13.74 13.97 -16.62
N THR A 776 13.24 14.08 -15.38
CA THR A 776 12.51 12.99 -14.74
C THR A 776 11.15 12.72 -15.41
N TRP A 777 10.78 11.45 -15.48
CA TRP A 777 9.42 11.03 -15.83
C TRP A 777 8.37 11.44 -14.77
N ARG A 778 8.78 11.59 -13.51
CA ARG A 778 7.92 12.00 -12.37
C ARG A 778 7.84 13.52 -12.24
N THR A 779 7.22 14.16 -13.23
CA THR A 779 7.12 15.63 -13.32
C THR A 779 6.65 16.26 -12.01
N GLY A 780 7.37 17.28 -11.55
CA GLY A 780 7.04 18.04 -10.33
C GLY A 780 7.50 17.39 -9.00
N ARG A 781 8.07 16.19 -9.02
CA ARG A 781 8.51 15.46 -7.81
C ARG A 781 9.95 15.71 -7.40
N ASN A 782 10.75 16.37 -8.24
CA ASN A 782 12.18 16.64 -8.02
C ASN A 782 12.96 15.42 -7.45
N PRO A 783 12.92 14.24 -8.09
CA PRO A 783 13.26 12.99 -7.41
C PRO A 783 14.72 12.55 -7.58
N LEU A 784 15.57 13.33 -8.27
CA LEU A 784 16.90 12.89 -8.72
C LEU A 784 18.04 13.55 -7.94
N LEU A 785 19.29 13.18 -8.24
CA LEU A 785 20.48 13.67 -7.51
C LEU A 785 20.88 15.11 -7.89
N PHE A 786 20.48 15.57 -9.08
CA PHE A 786 20.81 16.89 -9.61
C PHE A 786 19.55 17.70 -9.91
N ASN A 787 19.60 19.01 -9.66
CA ASN A 787 18.54 19.92 -10.08
C ASN A 787 18.62 20.24 -11.59
N SER A 788 17.69 21.05 -12.10
CA SER A 788 17.63 21.44 -13.52
C SER A 788 18.87 22.16 -14.06
N ASN A 789 19.67 22.75 -13.17
CA ASN A 789 20.92 23.45 -13.52
C ASN A 789 22.15 22.55 -13.34
N LEU A 790 21.95 21.22 -13.22
CA LEU A 790 23.00 20.23 -12.98
C LEU A 790 23.78 20.44 -11.67
N THR A 791 23.18 21.14 -10.71
CA THR A 791 23.79 21.32 -9.38
C THR A 791 23.43 20.14 -8.47
N LYS A 792 24.42 19.62 -7.73
CA LYS A 792 24.28 18.55 -6.75
C LYS A 792 23.30 18.94 -5.64
N LYS A 793 22.27 18.12 -5.42
CA LYS A 793 21.31 18.27 -4.32
C LYS A 793 21.84 17.59 -3.04
N PRO A 794 21.23 17.81 -1.86
CA PRO A 794 21.50 17.00 -0.66
C PRO A 794 21.43 15.49 -0.92
N ALA A 795 20.49 15.05 -1.77
CA ALA A 795 20.38 13.68 -2.28
C ALA A 795 21.69 13.10 -2.84
N TYR A 796 22.41 13.86 -3.67
CA TYR A 796 23.70 13.45 -4.21
C TYR A 796 24.69 13.11 -3.10
N TRP A 797 24.75 13.96 -2.07
CA TRP A 797 25.69 13.82 -0.98
C TRP A 797 25.33 12.66 -0.03
N GLY A 798 24.04 12.30 0.07
CA GLY A 798 23.61 11.06 0.72
C GLY A 798 24.15 9.81 0.02
N VAL A 799 24.04 9.72 -1.31
CA VAL A 799 24.63 8.60 -2.08
C VAL A 799 26.15 8.60 -1.98
N HIS A 800 26.77 9.78 -2.09
CA HIS A 800 28.22 9.94 -1.99
C HIS A 800 28.76 9.41 -0.67
N ALA A 801 28.13 9.79 0.46
CA ALA A 801 28.54 9.33 1.78
C ALA A 801 28.42 7.80 1.93
N ALA A 802 27.31 7.20 1.47
CA ALA A 802 27.12 5.76 1.53
C ALA A 802 28.20 4.99 0.74
N LEU A 803 28.53 5.46 -0.48
CA LEU A 803 29.59 4.86 -1.29
C LEU A 803 30.97 5.06 -0.65
N ARG A 804 31.26 6.25 -0.11
CA ARG A 804 32.53 6.52 0.58
C ARG A 804 32.69 5.61 1.81
N GLU A 805 31.64 5.46 2.61
CA GLU A 805 31.64 4.63 3.82
C GLU A 805 31.79 3.13 3.52
N SER A 806 31.31 2.67 2.35
CA SER A 806 31.50 1.27 1.95
C SER A 806 32.96 0.91 1.65
N VAL A 807 33.82 1.89 1.38
CA VAL A 807 35.24 1.65 1.05
C VAL A 807 36.10 1.53 2.31
N ASN A 808 36.73 0.36 2.50
CA ASN A 808 37.64 0.11 3.63
C ASN A 808 38.86 1.07 3.63
N VAL A 809 39.08 1.75 4.76
CA VAL A 809 40.06 2.84 4.93
C VAL A 809 41.54 2.37 4.85
N GLY A 810 41.81 1.08 5.08
CA GLY A 810 43.16 0.53 5.23
C GLY A 810 44.01 0.42 3.94
N GLU A 811 43.41 0.49 2.75
CA GLU A 811 44.12 0.17 1.49
C GLU A 811 44.26 1.35 0.51
N THR A 812 43.65 2.51 0.78
CA THR A 812 43.22 3.37 -0.33
C THR A 812 43.98 4.67 -0.58
N GLY A 813 44.95 5.05 0.28
CA GLY A 813 45.76 6.26 0.06
C GLY A 813 44.97 7.57 -0.06
N ILE A 814 43.66 7.56 0.24
CA ILE A 814 42.80 8.73 0.37
C ILE A 814 42.60 8.93 1.87
N THR A 815 42.99 10.09 2.38
CA THR A 815 42.77 10.46 3.78
C THR A 815 41.44 11.21 3.86
N PRO A 816 40.33 10.58 4.31
CA PRO A 816 39.11 11.34 4.58
C PRO A 816 39.36 12.32 5.74
N PRO A 817 38.64 13.47 5.77
CA PRO A 817 38.72 14.38 6.90
C PRO A 817 38.36 13.65 8.20
N THR A 818 39.08 13.98 9.27
CA THR A 818 38.87 13.36 10.58
C THR A 818 37.60 13.95 11.21
N LEU A 819 36.49 13.23 11.10
CA LEU A 819 35.25 13.61 11.77
C LEU A 819 35.35 13.35 13.28
N THR A 820 35.33 14.43 14.06
CA THR A 820 34.97 14.36 15.47
C THR A 820 33.44 14.25 15.57
N PRO A 821 32.86 13.24 16.24
CA PRO A 821 31.41 13.08 16.30
C PRO A 821 30.74 14.31 16.93
N ASN A 822 29.81 14.93 16.21
CA ASN A 822 29.06 16.08 16.71
C ASN A 822 27.77 15.58 17.40
N LEU A 823 27.80 15.53 18.73
CA LEU A 823 26.74 14.96 19.59
C LEU A 823 25.43 15.80 19.64
N SER A 824 25.39 16.96 18.99
CA SER A 824 24.29 17.94 19.10
C SER A 824 23.02 17.62 18.33
N MET A 825 23.02 16.57 17.49
CA MET A 825 21.86 16.17 16.66
C MET A 825 21.14 14.90 17.13
N LEU A 826 21.58 14.29 18.24
CA LEU A 826 20.94 13.10 18.81
C LEU A 826 19.83 13.50 19.80
N ASN A 827 18.88 12.58 20.06
CA ASN A 827 17.90 12.72 21.14
C ASN A 827 18.63 12.76 22.49
N THR A 828 19.03 13.97 22.88
CA THR A 828 19.90 14.21 24.00
C THR A 828 19.08 14.69 25.17
N TYR A 829 19.18 13.99 26.29
CA TYR A 829 18.45 14.29 27.51
C TYR A 829 19.43 14.70 28.61
N ASN A 830 19.07 15.67 29.43
CA ASN A 830 19.81 15.91 30.66
C ASN A 830 19.57 14.75 31.66
N LEU A 831 20.31 14.74 32.76
CA LEU A 831 20.14 13.72 33.82
C LEU A 831 18.76 13.73 34.50
N LEU A 832 17.91 14.73 34.19
CA LEU A 832 16.52 14.82 34.64
C LEU A 832 15.52 14.30 33.59
N GLY A 833 15.99 13.72 32.48
CA GLY A 833 15.14 13.15 31.44
C GLY A 833 14.49 14.19 30.52
N GLN A 834 14.94 15.44 30.55
CA GLN A 834 14.42 16.51 29.69
C GLN A 834 15.24 16.62 28.41
N ARG A 835 14.56 16.70 27.26
CA ARG A 835 15.22 16.85 25.96
C ARG A 835 15.89 18.22 25.85
N VAL A 836 17.17 18.25 25.50
CA VAL A 836 17.99 19.47 25.43
C VAL A 836 18.42 19.71 23.99
N LYS A 837 18.23 20.94 23.50
CA LYS A 837 18.57 21.34 22.13
C LYS A 837 19.95 21.99 21.98
N VAL A 838 20.58 22.36 23.09
CA VAL A 838 21.91 23.01 23.13
C VAL A 838 22.69 22.39 24.28
N LEU A 839 23.89 21.87 24.01
CA LEU A 839 24.73 21.23 25.01
C LEU A 839 25.69 22.25 25.64
N GLU A 840 25.82 22.20 26.96
CA GLU A 840 26.76 23.01 27.73
C GLU A 840 28.01 22.19 28.01
N LYS A 841 29.17 22.79 27.79
CA LYS A 841 30.47 22.15 27.98
C LYS A 841 30.68 21.76 29.45
N GLY A 842 31.12 20.53 29.69
CA GLY A 842 31.38 19.96 31.02
C GLY A 842 30.16 19.36 31.73
N LYS A 843 29.02 19.25 31.06
CA LYS A 843 27.80 18.62 31.59
C LYS A 843 27.65 17.18 31.08
N ILE A 844 26.98 16.35 31.88
CA ILE A 844 26.65 14.96 31.54
C ILE A 844 25.26 14.91 30.90
N TYR A 845 25.16 14.23 29.77
CA TYR A 845 23.93 13.99 29.03
C TYR A 845 23.72 12.50 28.78
N ILE A 846 22.46 12.12 28.57
CA ILE A 846 22.08 10.77 28.13
C ILE A 846 21.75 10.86 26.65
N VAL A 847 22.48 10.08 25.85
CA VAL A 847 22.32 10.00 24.41
C VAL A 847 22.15 8.52 24.07
N ASN A 848 21.01 8.16 23.48
CA ASN A 848 20.64 6.76 23.16
C ASN A 848 20.86 5.79 24.34
N GLY A 849 20.43 6.20 25.54
CA GLY A 849 20.51 5.40 26.76
C GLY A 849 21.91 5.31 27.42
N LYS A 850 22.94 5.95 26.85
CA LYS A 850 24.31 5.96 27.40
C LYS A 850 24.71 7.36 27.88
N LYS A 851 25.54 7.44 28.93
CA LYS A 851 26.00 8.71 29.51
C LYS A 851 27.23 9.24 28.76
N TYR A 852 27.18 10.51 28.38
CA TYR A 852 28.25 11.25 27.71
C TYR A 852 28.54 12.56 28.43
N ILE A 853 29.81 12.98 28.47
CA ILE A 853 30.22 14.31 28.93
C ILE A 853 30.48 15.16 27.68
N HIS A 854 29.77 16.28 27.54
CA HIS A 854 29.98 17.21 26.41
C HIS A 854 31.22 18.08 26.61
#